data_AF-A0A328C5Y3-F1
#
_entry.id   AF-A0A328C5Y3-F1
#
_cell.length_a   1.000
_cell.length_b   1.000
_cell.length_c   1.000
_cell.angle_alpha   90.00
_cell.angle_beta   90.00
_cell.angle_gamma   90.00
#
_symmetry.space_group_name_H-M   'P 1'
#
loop_
_entity.id
_entity.type
_entity.pdbx_description
1 polymer ?
#
loop_
_entity_poly.entity_id
_entity_poly.type
_entity_poly.pdbx_seq_one_letter_code
_entity_poly.pdbx_strand_id
1 'polypeptide(L)'
;MKRVKSKSLGAVAGLLAVIAVGCAGDGTPLLQDEDTGDPIVTDTEIPDVDASDAGDPDVDPSDADDPDADADIAIGPILELGDDLSLSAMVDEVVTAELDVANSGDQPLALQVSTSNPALEVTPAHAEIAPGQASALAVTAECTRAGFFTYLISVSSNDPQSSDAQVQVELTCEAIPLGQLSLSARGLPAGQSFAATVTGPGGFEQAVTGPIALPDLDPGDYRVSFADVAVTPAIYRADAVDVSVSADAGAVAQADYIAAEGTLALSFGLPAGNAASFKVVDALGQNAGEFSTNGPGGATVELAPGNYRVRLAGSAPVDTWGNPLEFEGLEQDVQVASEQTTSFSIHAYLPTLVRTAVDGAPGSLRAIVGAVNAGSTVSFAPGVGTLTLGAPALLIDRALTLEGRGIGQTVLRGDGSAGLFEINAPDEVSFQDMTLSHGAADDEGGAIRAQSPVSLLSVSFEDNSAARGGALALAVSQATAVAIDVRFLRNSATGHGGALYADASLELEDALFEGNSAGNDGGALFANSGGCQALTLERALFTENQAGAHGGGVRSACAATVVNTTFDGNSAAQRGGAYYQFDGAATLSFVTITRNRAAEGAGLASYGDSATSVDLLATILAGNSPTGNDLNELSIATTGGPNPVSSSGYNYIGRTSTGAFTAAPTDTLSTGVALPLPVLGLADNGGFSPTAAVAPAFIAALSLPASACLNAAGQPLTLDQRAQTRPDGAFCTAGAWEAQGAGGSEDFEAHNLIGSSYSGGSFVGNQGVTWSYSNARNETTFPIEGKGILLQFNGSLGATGIPGGVDTLLLDVRKAFTSGTARTLEVYINGELVGQTQPFGEVSGADATVHTLELRDLGVSGAFDLELRNPGGSAQLVIDNLRWR
;
A
#
# COMPACT_ATOMS: atom_id res chain seq x y z
N MET A 1 -3.58 -13.74 -31.71
CA MET A 1 -3.56 -14.37 -33.05
C MET A 1 -4.17 -15.77 -32.97
N LYS A 2 -4.74 -16.28 -34.07
CA LYS A 2 -5.19 -17.67 -34.35
C LYS A 2 -6.11 -18.41 -33.35
N ARG A 3 -7.30 -18.77 -33.83
CA ARG A 3 -8.25 -19.74 -33.25
C ARG A 3 -7.74 -21.18 -33.42
N VAL A 4 -8.11 -22.08 -32.50
CA VAL A 4 -8.44 -23.49 -32.78
C VAL A 4 -9.69 -23.89 -31.97
N LYS A 5 -10.60 -24.68 -32.56
CA LYS A 5 -11.72 -25.36 -31.89
C LYS A 5 -11.42 -26.86 -31.82
N SER A 6 -11.85 -27.56 -30.76
CA SER A 6 -12.66 -28.80 -30.88
C SER A 6 -13.11 -29.38 -29.53
N LYS A 7 -14.26 -30.05 -29.56
CA LYS A 7 -14.82 -30.91 -28.49
C LYS A 7 -14.13 -32.28 -28.46
N SER A 8 -14.21 -33.02 -27.34
CA SER A 8 -14.89 -34.34 -27.28
C SER A 8 -14.91 -34.99 -25.88
N LEU A 9 -15.93 -35.82 -25.64
CA LEU A 9 -16.14 -36.66 -24.45
C LEU A 9 -15.22 -37.91 -24.40
N GLY A 10 -15.08 -38.48 -23.20
CA GLY A 10 -14.71 -39.88 -22.89
C GLY A 10 -14.68 -40.07 -21.37
N ALA A 11 -15.58 -40.82 -20.72
CA ALA A 11 -15.65 -42.29 -20.61
C ALA A 11 -14.47 -42.88 -19.81
N VAL A 12 -14.55 -43.81 -18.84
CA VAL A 12 -15.59 -44.50 -18.02
C VAL A 12 -14.84 -45.62 -17.25
N ALA A 13 -15.40 -46.13 -16.13
CA ALA A 13 -15.16 -47.46 -15.49
C ALA A 13 -14.13 -47.64 -14.33
N GLY A 14 -14.50 -48.57 -13.41
CA GLY A 14 -13.69 -49.16 -12.32
C GLY A 14 -14.05 -48.66 -10.90
N LEU A 15 -14.95 -49.22 -10.08
CA LEU A 15 -15.59 -50.55 -9.88
C LEU A 15 -14.93 -51.46 -8.79
N LEU A 16 -15.71 -51.75 -7.72
CA LEU A 16 -15.59 -52.78 -6.65
C LEU A 16 -14.33 -52.74 -5.73
N ALA A 17 -14.43 -52.53 -4.40
CA ALA A 17 -14.94 -53.41 -3.30
C ALA A 17 -13.79 -54.22 -2.62
N VAL A 18 -13.85 -54.78 -1.38
CA VAL A 18 -14.99 -55.17 -0.52
C VAL A 18 -14.55 -55.44 0.97
N ILE A 19 -15.46 -55.24 1.94
CA ILE A 19 -15.64 -55.90 3.29
C ILE A 19 -14.55 -55.87 4.40
N ALA A 20 -14.93 -55.36 5.60
CA ALA A 20 -14.98 -56.03 6.93
C ALA A 20 -14.82 -55.03 8.11
N VAL A 21 -15.40 -55.16 9.32
CA VAL A 21 -16.54 -55.93 9.93
C VAL A 21 -16.89 -55.20 11.25
N GLY A 22 -18.14 -55.18 11.70
CA GLY A 22 -18.50 -54.69 13.05
C GLY A 22 -20.00 -54.62 13.38
N CYS A 23 -20.57 -55.72 13.90
CA CYS A 23 -21.87 -55.77 14.61
C CYS A 23 -21.60 -55.97 16.13
N ALA A 24 -22.53 -55.92 17.09
CA ALA A 24 -24.01 -55.87 17.16
C ALA A 24 -24.43 -54.95 18.36
N GLY A 25 -25.68 -54.54 18.61
CA GLY A 25 -26.89 -55.34 18.98
C GLY A 25 -27.34 -54.92 20.41
N ASP A 26 -28.59 -55.03 20.89
CA ASP A 26 -29.86 -55.58 20.37
C ASP A 26 -31.08 -55.06 21.18
N GLY A 27 -32.32 -55.33 20.71
CA GLY A 27 -33.57 -55.21 21.51
C GLY A 27 -34.89 -55.09 20.72
N THR A 28 -35.29 -55.98 19.78
CA THR A 28 -36.01 -57.29 19.94
C THR A 28 -37.50 -57.24 20.39
N PRO A 29 -38.39 -58.22 20.07
CA PRO A 29 -38.43 -59.19 18.93
C PRO A 29 -39.86 -59.55 18.35
N LEU A 30 -39.88 -60.53 17.39
CA LEU A 30 -40.95 -61.47 16.91
C LEU A 30 -41.64 -61.14 15.55
N LEU A 31 -41.30 -61.75 14.39
CA LEU A 31 -41.74 -63.06 13.77
C LEU A 31 -43.21 -63.06 13.22
N GLN A 32 -43.64 -63.57 12.03
CA GLN A 32 -43.10 -64.38 10.88
C GLN A 32 -43.86 -64.00 9.55
N ASP A 33 -43.36 -64.20 8.31
CA ASP A 33 -43.40 -65.37 7.37
C ASP A 33 -44.79 -66.00 7.11
N GLU A 34 -45.29 -66.35 5.88
CA GLU A 34 -44.85 -66.44 4.46
C GLU A 34 -46.02 -65.96 3.52
N ASP A 35 -45.85 -65.25 2.38
CA ASP A 35 -45.52 -65.62 0.96
C ASP A 35 -46.71 -65.97 -0.01
N THR A 36 -46.51 -65.64 -1.30
CA THR A 36 -47.19 -66.03 -2.57
C THR A 36 -48.42 -65.25 -3.12
N GLY A 37 -48.33 -64.85 -4.41
CA GLY A 37 -49.47 -65.01 -5.35
C GLY A 37 -50.07 -63.81 -6.11
N ASP A 38 -49.37 -63.25 -7.10
CA ASP A 38 -49.93 -62.47 -8.24
C ASP A 38 -50.59 -63.44 -9.29
N PRO A 39 -51.36 -63.07 -10.36
CA PRO A 39 -51.81 -61.75 -10.88
C PRO A 39 -53.20 -61.71 -11.68
N ILE A 40 -53.43 -60.64 -12.48
CA ILE A 40 -54.18 -60.56 -13.80
C ILE A 40 -55.74 -60.29 -13.91
N VAL A 41 -56.08 -59.08 -14.42
CA VAL A 41 -56.91 -58.63 -15.61
C VAL A 41 -58.34 -59.20 -15.98
N THR A 42 -59.34 -58.28 -16.10
CA THR A 42 -60.64 -58.28 -16.89
C THR A 42 -61.68 -59.42 -16.67
N ASP A 43 -62.98 -59.37 -17.04
CA ASP A 43 -63.79 -58.49 -17.92
C ASP A 43 -65.32 -58.46 -17.55
N THR A 44 -66.12 -57.76 -18.36
CA THR A 44 -67.58 -57.46 -18.46
C THR A 44 -68.75 -58.41 -18.07
N GLU A 45 -69.91 -57.76 -17.84
CA GLU A 45 -71.34 -58.08 -18.21
C GLU A 45 -72.32 -58.93 -17.33
N ILE A 46 -73.38 -58.24 -16.80
CA ILE A 46 -74.86 -58.37 -17.05
C ILE A 46 -75.50 -59.80 -17.02
N PRO A 47 -76.63 -60.10 -16.28
CA PRO A 47 -78.00 -59.57 -16.57
C PRO A 47 -79.08 -59.47 -15.44
N ASP A 48 -80.24 -58.89 -15.81
CA ASP A 48 -81.57 -58.95 -15.15
C ASP A 48 -82.18 -60.36 -15.03
N VAL A 49 -83.15 -60.62 -14.11
CA VAL A 49 -84.64 -60.60 -14.34
C VAL A 49 -85.50 -60.92 -13.09
N ASP A 50 -86.56 -60.13 -12.90
CA ASP A 50 -87.99 -60.40 -12.58
C ASP A 50 -88.59 -61.17 -11.35
N ALA A 51 -89.68 -60.56 -10.84
CA ALA A 51 -90.99 -61.10 -10.37
C ALA A 51 -91.30 -61.83 -9.02
N SER A 52 -92.45 -61.42 -8.43
CA SER A 52 -93.46 -62.17 -7.59
C SER A 52 -93.16 -62.56 -6.11
N ASP A 53 -94.09 -62.71 -5.14
CA ASP A 53 -95.54 -62.36 -4.94
C ASP A 53 -96.04 -62.71 -3.48
N ALA A 54 -97.27 -62.29 -3.10
CA ALA A 54 -98.30 -62.99 -2.29
C ALA A 54 -98.65 -62.66 -0.80
N GLY A 55 -99.97 -62.58 -0.51
CA GLY A 55 -100.68 -62.75 0.80
C GLY A 55 -101.61 -61.57 1.23
N ASP A 56 -102.93 -61.48 0.95
CA ASP A 56 -104.12 -62.33 1.29
C ASP A 56 -104.61 -62.18 2.78
N PRO A 57 -105.91 -62.27 3.20
CA PRO A 57 -107.04 -62.98 2.54
C PRO A 57 -108.53 -62.50 2.69
N ASP A 58 -109.39 -63.16 1.88
CA ASP A 58 -110.69 -63.81 2.21
C ASP A 58 -112.11 -63.17 2.00
N VAL A 59 -113.07 -64.08 1.70
CA VAL A 59 -114.57 -64.07 1.76
C VAL A 59 -115.44 -63.76 0.50
N ASP A 60 -116.01 -64.86 -0.04
CA ASP A 60 -117.17 -65.09 -0.97
C ASP A 60 -118.54 -65.06 -0.18
N PRO A 61 -119.81 -65.07 -0.70
CA PRO A 61 -120.27 -65.53 -2.03
C PRO A 61 -121.53 -64.88 -2.70
N SER A 62 -121.91 -65.46 -3.86
CA SER A 62 -123.27 -65.84 -4.34
C SER A 62 -123.97 -65.10 -5.52
N ASP A 63 -124.12 -65.88 -6.61
CA ASP A 63 -125.32 -66.20 -7.41
C ASP A 63 -126.23 -65.17 -8.14
N ALA A 64 -126.42 -65.49 -9.44
CA ALA A 64 -127.69 -65.61 -10.21
C ALA A 64 -128.28 -64.43 -11.04
N ASP A 65 -128.57 -64.82 -12.29
CA ASP A 65 -129.70 -64.50 -13.19
C ASP A 65 -129.97 -63.07 -13.76
N ASP A 66 -129.86 -63.02 -15.10
CA ASP A 66 -130.71 -62.38 -16.15
C ASP A 66 -132.18 -62.08 -15.69
N PRO A 67 -132.91 -61.02 -16.15
CA PRO A 67 -132.82 -60.43 -17.51
C PRO A 67 -133.20 -58.93 -17.72
N ASP A 68 -133.26 -58.54 -19.00
CA ASP A 68 -134.14 -57.54 -19.65
C ASP A 68 -134.01 -56.01 -19.43
N ALA A 69 -133.50 -55.35 -20.49
CA ALA A 69 -134.18 -54.34 -21.32
C ALA A 69 -134.31 -52.82 -20.95
N ASP A 70 -134.05 -52.04 -22.02
CA ASP A 70 -134.65 -50.76 -22.45
C ASP A 70 -134.13 -49.35 -22.03
N ALA A 71 -133.91 -48.57 -23.10
CA ALA A 71 -134.15 -47.14 -23.32
C ALA A 71 -132.99 -46.12 -23.20
N ASP A 72 -132.68 -45.50 -24.36
CA ASP A 72 -131.81 -44.32 -24.52
C ASP A 72 -132.30 -43.09 -23.72
N ILE A 73 -131.36 -42.38 -23.11
CA ILE A 73 -131.47 -40.96 -22.75
C ILE A 73 -130.18 -40.28 -23.26
N ALA A 74 -130.31 -39.27 -24.12
CA ALA A 74 -129.16 -38.50 -24.61
C ALA A 74 -128.57 -37.62 -23.49
N ILE A 75 -127.25 -37.59 -23.38
CA ILE A 75 -126.49 -36.90 -22.32
C ILE A 75 -125.47 -35.98 -23.01
N GLY A 76 -125.70 -34.66 -22.96
CA GLY A 76 -124.87 -33.66 -23.65
C GLY A 76 -123.39 -33.60 -23.21
N PRO A 77 -122.61 -32.59 -23.63
CA PRO A 77 -121.18 -32.53 -23.31
C PRO A 77 -120.98 -32.37 -21.79
N ILE A 78 -119.98 -33.07 -21.23
CA ILE A 78 -119.64 -33.04 -19.80
C ILE A 78 -118.14 -32.84 -19.66
N LEU A 79 -117.70 -31.84 -18.88
CA LEU A 79 -116.29 -31.57 -18.60
C LEU A 79 -115.81 -32.30 -17.34
N GLU A 80 -114.75 -33.10 -17.50
CA GLU A 80 -113.92 -33.59 -16.40
C GLU A 80 -112.56 -32.87 -16.42
N LEU A 81 -112.13 -32.36 -15.26
CA LEU A 81 -110.86 -31.66 -15.04
C LEU A 81 -109.99 -32.48 -14.08
N GLY A 82 -108.68 -32.50 -14.33
CA GLY A 82 -107.69 -33.05 -13.41
C GLY A 82 -107.51 -32.21 -12.12
N ASP A 83 -106.69 -32.74 -11.22
CA ASP A 83 -106.36 -32.13 -9.93
C ASP A 83 -105.52 -30.83 -10.06
N ASP A 84 -105.40 -30.09 -8.96
CA ASP A 84 -104.55 -28.90 -8.84
C ASP A 84 -103.06 -29.21 -9.06
N LEU A 85 -102.32 -28.28 -9.67
CA LEU A 85 -100.91 -28.47 -10.06
C LEU A 85 -99.93 -27.95 -9.00
N SER A 86 -98.81 -28.66 -8.83
CA SER A 86 -97.69 -28.26 -7.96
C SER A 86 -96.36 -28.31 -8.73
N LEU A 87 -95.61 -27.21 -8.73
CA LEU A 87 -94.32 -27.06 -9.40
C LEU A 87 -93.24 -26.54 -8.43
N SER A 88 -91.98 -26.89 -8.68
CA SER A 88 -90.81 -26.42 -7.92
C SER A 88 -89.64 -26.11 -8.86
N ALA A 89 -88.92 -25.02 -8.61
CA ALA A 89 -87.76 -24.59 -9.38
C ALA A 89 -86.83 -23.70 -8.54
N MET A 90 -85.59 -23.46 -9.00
CA MET A 90 -84.70 -22.46 -8.42
C MET A 90 -85.10 -21.03 -8.85
N VAL A 91 -84.63 -20.01 -8.12
CA VAL A 91 -84.72 -18.62 -8.63
C VAL A 91 -83.97 -18.50 -9.96
N ASP A 92 -84.61 -17.81 -10.91
CA ASP A 92 -84.26 -17.62 -12.32
C ASP A 92 -84.34 -18.89 -13.20
N GLU A 93 -85.10 -19.91 -12.76
CA GLU A 93 -85.42 -21.13 -13.53
C GLU A 93 -86.90 -21.16 -14.00
N VAL A 94 -87.16 -21.87 -15.11
CA VAL A 94 -88.49 -22.04 -15.73
C VAL A 94 -88.90 -23.51 -15.68
N VAL A 95 -90.15 -23.78 -15.28
CA VAL A 95 -90.67 -25.14 -15.06
C VAL A 95 -92.07 -25.31 -15.68
N THR A 96 -92.38 -26.52 -16.17
CA THR A 96 -93.63 -26.83 -16.91
C THR A 96 -94.29 -28.11 -16.36
N ALA A 97 -95.62 -28.12 -16.30
CA ALA A 97 -96.47 -29.28 -15.97
C ALA A 97 -97.64 -29.41 -16.97
N GLU A 98 -98.43 -30.48 -16.88
CA GLU A 98 -99.58 -30.74 -17.77
C GLU A 98 -100.89 -30.82 -16.96
N LEU A 99 -101.95 -30.16 -17.45
CA LEU A 99 -103.31 -30.18 -16.89
C LEU A 99 -104.22 -31.03 -17.78
N ASP A 100 -104.71 -32.14 -17.24
CA ASP A 100 -105.63 -33.05 -17.94
C ASP A 100 -107.07 -32.52 -17.99
N VAL A 101 -107.70 -32.67 -19.16
CA VAL A 101 -109.10 -32.31 -19.46
C VAL A 101 -109.77 -33.39 -20.31
N ALA A 102 -110.98 -33.81 -19.96
CA ALA A 102 -111.71 -34.87 -20.66
C ALA A 102 -113.18 -34.53 -20.90
N ASN A 103 -113.76 -35.19 -21.91
CA ASN A 103 -115.19 -35.09 -22.25
C ASN A 103 -115.88 -36.44 -22.11
N SER A 104 -116.68 -36.62 -21.06
CA SER A 104 -117.44 -37.86 -20.80
C SER A 104 -118.89 -37.83 -21.33
N GLY A 105 -119.28 -36.76 -22.04
CA GLY A 105 -120.60 -36.59 -22.66
C GLY A 105 -120.72 -37.10 -24.09
N ASP A 106 -121.93 -37.06 -24.68
CA ASP A 106 -122.23 -37.55 -26.04
C ASP A 106 -122.07 -36.51 -27.17
N GLN A 107 -121.78 -35.24 -26.83
CA GLN A 107 -121.50 -34.15 -27.78
C GLN A 107 -120.09 -33.56 -27.61
N PRO A 108 -119.52 -32.88 -28.63
CA PRO A 108 -118.21 -32.22 -28.51
C PRO A 108 -118.18 -31.11 -27.45
N LEU A 109 -117.11 -31.13 -26.65
CA LEU A 109 -116.82 -30.15 -25.61
C LEU A 109 -115.81 -29.12 -26.14
N ALA A 110 -116.16 -27.84 -26.08
CA ALA A 110 -115.30 -26.72 -26.45
C ALA A 110 -114.87 -25.97 -25.18
N LEU A 111 -113.55 -25.77 -25.04
CA LEU A 111 -112.91 -25.17 -23.87
C LEU A 111 -112.13 -23.92 -24.26
N GLN A 112 -112.25 -22.89 -23.42
CA GLN A 112 -111.40 -21.70 -23.45
C GLN A 112 -110.76 -21.51 -22.08
N VAL A 113 -109.43 -21.45 -22.05
CA VAL A 113 -108.62 -21.38 -20.83
C VAL A 113 -107.89 -20.05 -20.76
N SER A 114 -107.86 -19.44 -19.58
CA SER A 114 -107.17 -18.18 -19.35
C SER A 114 -106.57 -18.06 -17.94
N THR A 115 -105.44 -17.37 -17.85
CA THR A 115 -104.79 -16.96 -16.60
C THR A 115 -104.73 -15.44 -16.54
N SER A 116 -104.77 -14.89 -15.33
CA SER A 116 -104.63 -13.45 -15.08
C SER A 116 -103.23 -13.04 -14.64
N ASN A 117 -102.32 -14.00 -14.44
CA ASN A 117 -100.97 -13.75 -13.95
C ASN A 117 -99.93 -13.89 -15.09
N PRO A 118 -99.09 -12.87 -15.37
CA PRO A 118 -98.05 -12.94 -16.40
C PRO A 118 -96.91 -13.93 -16.11
N ALA A 119 -96.80 -14.47 -14.89
CA ALA A 119 -95.82 -15.51 -14.54
C ALA A 119 -96.29 -16.95 -14.88
N LEU A 120 -97.44 -17.10 -15.54
CA LEU A 120 -97.99 -18.37 -16.01
C LEU A 120 -98.41 -18.27 -17.49
N GLU A 121 -98.08 -19.29 -18.27
CA GLU A 121 -98.54 -19.46 -19.65
C GLU A 121 -99.19 -20.85 -19.82
N VAL A 122 -100.34 -20.91 -20.49
CA VAL A 122 -101.10 -22.17 -20.72
C VAL A 122 -101.31 -22.38 -22.21
N THR A 123 -100.93 -23.56 -22.72
CA THR A 123 -100.92 -23.84 -24.16
C THR A 123 -101.52 -25.22 -24.47
N PRO A 124 -102.49 -25.34 -25.40
CA PRO A 124 -103.22 -24.26 -26.07
C PRO A 124 -104.28 -23.60 -25.17
N ALA A 125 -104.55 -22.31 -25.39
CA ALA A 125 -105.61 -21.57 -24.66
C ALA A 125 -107.05 -21.92 -25.11
N HIS A 126 -107.20 -22.73 -26.16
CA HIS A 126 -108.47 -23.23 -26.69
C HIS A 126 -108.33 -24.69 -27.11
N ALA A 127 -109.32 -25.52 -26.77
CA ALA A 127 -109.35 -26.93 -27.15
C ALA A 127 -110.78 -27.38 -27.50
N GLU A 128 -110.93 -28.26 -28.50
CA GLU A 128 -112.18 -28.99 -28.76
C GLU A 128 -111.92 -30.48 -28.51
N ILE A 129 -112.66 -31.08 -27.59
CA ILE A 129 -112.52 -32.47 -27.15
C ILE A 129 -113.76 -33.26 -27.62
N ALA A 130 -113.52 -34.25 -28.47
CA ALA A 130 -114.56 -35.13 -28.98
C ALA A 130 -115.18 -36.01 -27.86
N PRO A 131 -116.42 -36.50 -28.01
CA PRO A 131 -117.05 -37.43 -27.07
C PRO A 131 -116.15 -38.60 -26.68
N GLY A 132 -115.98 -38.85 -25.38
CA GLY A 132 -115.17 -39.96 -24.86
C GLY A 132 -113.67 -39.83 -25.09
N GLN A 133 -113.12 -38.61 -25.17
CA GLN A 133 -111.68 -38.35 -25.32
C GLN A 133 -111.14 -37.46 -24.20
N ALA A 134 -109.81 -37.48 -24.03
CA ALA A 134 -109.06 -36.63 -23.11
C ALA A 134 -107.93 -35.90 -23.86
N SER A 135 -107.46 -34.80 -23.29
CA SER A 135 -106.36 -33.97 -23.77
C SER A 135 -105.61 -33.35 -22.58
N ALA A 136 -104.38 -32.92 -22.79
CA ALA A 136 -103.55 -32.29 -21.76
C ALA A 136 -103.11 -30.89 -22.23
N LEU A 137 -103.11 -29.93 -21.31
CA LEU A 137 -102.73 -28.53 -21.54
C LEU A 137 -101.42 -28.24 -20.81
N ALA A 138 -100.39 -27.77 -21.51
CA ALA A 138 -99.12 -27.45 -20.89
C ALA A 138 -99.20 -26.12 -20.13
N VAL A 139 -98.80 -26.12 -18.86
CA VAL A 139 -98.76 -24.98 -17.94
C VAL A 139 -97.31 -24.70 -17.57
N THR A 140 -96.78 -23.54 -17.97
CA THR A 140 -95.38 -23.13 -17.72
C THR A 140 -95.32 -21.96 -16.75
N ALA A 141 -94.36 -21.99 -15.82
CA ALA A 141 -94.15 -20.97 -14.79
C ALA A 141 -92.67 -20.57 -14.67
N GLU A 142 -92.40 -19.28 -14.38
CA GLU A 142 -91.05 -18.71 -14.23
C GLU A 142 -90.79 -18.24 -12.79
N CYS A 143 -89.75 -18.79 -12.13
CA CYS A 143 -89.41 -18.49 -10.74
C CYS A 143 -88.52 -17.23 -10.61
N THR A 144 -89.11 -16.04 -10.58
CA THR A 144 -88.35 -14.77 -10.50
C THR A 144 -87.92 -14.33 -9.09
N ARG A 145 -88.36 -15.03 -8.03
CA ARG A 145 -87.99 -14.73 -6.63
C ARG A 145 -88.29 -15.90 -5.70
N ALA A 146 -87.41 -16.15 -4.72
CA ALA A 146 -87.62 -17.20 -3.72
C ALA A 146 -88.90 -16.96 -2.89
N GLY A 147 -89.69 -18.01 -2.70
CA GLY A 147 -91.00 -17.96 -2.04
C GLY A 147 -91.95 -19.06 -2.50
N PHE A 148 -93.16 -19.06 -1.92
CA PHE A 148 -94.26 -19.93 -2.30
C PHE A 148 -95.38 -19.08 -2.88
N PHE A 149 -95.88 -19.44 -4.06
CA PHE A 149 -96.87 -18.67 -4.80
C PHE A 149 -98.04 -19.55 -5.24
N THR A 150 -99.25 -19.02 -5.14
CA THR A 150 -100.49 -19.72 -5.52
C THR A 150 -101.20 -18.91 -6.58
N TYR A 151 -101.60 -19.57 -7.66
CA TYR A 151 -102.24 -18.98 -8.83
C TYR A 151 -103.51 -19.74 -9.22
N LEU A 152 -104.35 -19.12 -10.06
CA LEU A 152 -105.60 -19.72 -10.53
C LEU A 152 -105.71 -19.62 -12.06
N ILE A 153 -106.01 -20.75 -12.69
CA ILE A 153 -106.39 -20.87 -14.10
C ILE A 153 -107.92 -20.95 -14.17
N SER A 154 -108.55 -20.21 -15.08
CA SER A 154 -110.00 -20.26 -15.32
C SER A 154 -110.30 -20.94 -16.65
N VAL A 155 -111.18 -21.95 -16.61
CA VAL A 155 -111.59 -22.80 -17.74
C VAL A 155 -113.08 -22.59 -17.99
N SER A 156 -113.43 -22.03 -19.15
CA SER A 156 -114.82 -21.82 -19.57
C SER A 156 -115.22 -22.85 -20.62
N SER A 157 -116.43 -23.41 -20.55
CA SER A 157 -116.87 -24.54 -21.38
C SER A 157 -118.32 -24.44 -21.88
N ASN A 158 -118.67 -25.28 -22.86
CA ASN A 158 -120.04 -25.46 -23.34
C ASN A 158 -120.83 -26.58 -22.61
N ASP A 159 -120.31 -27.14 -21.50
CA ASP A 159 -121.05 -28.02 -20.60
C ASP A 159 -122.13 -27.20 -19.85
N PRO A 160 -123.43 -27.57 -19.93
CA PRO A 160 -124.51 -26.89 -19.22
C PRO A 160 -124.41 -26.91 -17.68
N GLN A 161 -123.62 -27.82 -17.10
CA GLN A 161 -123.41 -27.95 -15.65
C GLN A 161 -122.09 -27.32 -15.17
N SER A 162 -121.07 -27.26 -16.03
CA SER A 162 -119.71 -26.82 -15.71
C SER A 162 -119.20 -25.72 -16.66
N SER A 163 -119.98 -24.63 -16.78
CA SER A 163 -119.69 -23.57 -17.74
C SER A 163 -118.46 -22.71 -17.41
N ASP A 164 -118.10 -22.59 -16.13
CA ASP A 164 -116.87 -21.94 -15.66
C ASP A 164 -116.29 -22.71 -14.46
N ALA A 165 -115.07 -23.23 -14.61
CA ALA A 165 -114.32 -23.96 -13.59
C ALA A 165 -112.96 -23.29 -13.32
N GLN A 166 -112.35 -23.60 -12.17
CA GLN A 166 -111.04 -23.06 -11.79
C GLN A 166 -110.11 -24.16 -11.26
N VAL A 167 -108.83 -24.05 -11.60
CA VAL A 167 -107.75 -24.96 -11.16
C VAL A 167 -106.65 -24.13 -10.49
N GLN A 168 -106.16 -24.59 -9.34
CA GLN A 168 -105.08 -23.95 -8.59
C GLN A 168 -103.71 -24.47 -9.08
N VAL A 169 -102.73 -23.56 -9.09
CA VAL A 169 -101.33 -23.88 -9.39
C VAL A 169 -100.45 -23.33 -8.29
N GLU A 170 -99.69 -24.21 -7.63
CA GLU A 170 -98.74 -23.87 -6.57
C GLU A 170 -97.30 -23.95 -7.09
N LEU A 171 -96.52 -22.90 -6.86
CA LEU A 171 -95.12 -22.78 -7.30
C LEU A 171 -94.22 -22.49 -6.11
N THR A 172 -93.23 -23.35 -5.89
CA THR A 172 -92.17 -23.15 -4.90
C THR A 172 -90.88 -22.73 -5.60
N CYS A 173 -90.29 -21.60 -5.18
CA CYS A 173 -89.01 -21.11 -5.70
C CYS A 173 -87.92 -21.17 -4.61
N GLU A 174 -86.88 -21.97 -4.81
CA GLU A 174 -85.76 -22.17 -3.86
C GLU A 174 -84.57 -21.24 -4.12
N ALA A 175 -83.77 -20.95 -3.08
CA ALA A 175 -82.66 -19.99 -3.11
C ALA A 175 -81.28 -20.67 -3.23
N ILE A 176 -80.33 -19.98 -3.86
CA ILE A 176 -78.97 -20.49 -4.10
C ILE A 176 -78.18 -20.60 -2.77
N PRO A 177 -77.51 -21.75 -2.48
CA PRO A 177 -76.68 -21.90 -1.28
C PRO A 177 -75.35 -21.15 -1.37
N LEU A 178 -74.91 -20.62 -0.22
CA LEU A 178 -73.69 -19.81 -0.08
C LEU A 178 -72.45 -20.68 0.20
N GLY A 179 -71.27 -20.20 -0.17
CA GLY A 179 -69.98 -20.84 0.08
C GLY A 179 -69.18 -20.22 1.24
N GLN A 180 -67.99 -20.77 1.50
CA GLN A 180 -67.08 -20.30 2.55
C GLN A 180 -65.64 -20.15 2.02
N LEU A 181 -64.93 -19.10 2.43
CA LEU A 181 -63.50 -18.91 2.15
C LEU A 181 -62.67 -18.87 3.44
N SER A 182 -61.74 -19.81 3.60
CA SER A 182 -60.77 -19.84 4.71
C SER A 182 -59.46 -19.16 4.31
N LEU A 183 -59.03 -18.18 5.10
CA LEU A 183 -57.83 -17.37 4.88
C LEU A 183 -56.75 -17.71 5.89
N SER A 184 -55.53 -17.96 5.42
CA SER A 184 -54.37 -18.23 6.26
C SER A 184 -53.11 -17.59 5.69
N ALA A 185 -52.04 -17.54 6.48
CA ALA A 185 -50.73 -17.09 6.04
C ALA A 185 -49.61 -17.88 6.71
N ARG A 186 -48.49 -18.05 6.02
CA ARG A 186 -47.22 -18.58 6.54
C ARG A 186 -46.06 -17.67 6.12
N GLY A 187 -44.91 -17.79 6.77
CA GLY A 187 -43.72 -16.97 6.51
C GLY A 187 -43.61 -15.66 7.32
N LEU A 188 -44.66 -15.27 8.05
CA LEU A 188 -44.60 -14.15 9.00
C LEU A 188 -43.87 -14.53 10.31
N PRO A 189 -43.20 -13.56 10.98
CA PRO A 189 -42.61 -13.77 12.30
C PRO A 189 -43.64 -14.18 13.37
N ALA A 190 -43.20 -14.93 14.38
CA ALA A 190 -44.05 -15.35 15.48
C ALA A 190 -44.69 -14.15 16.21
N GLY A 191 -46.02 -14.20 16.40
CA GLY A 191 -46.80 -13.14 17.03
C GLY A 191 -47.26 -12.03 16.07
N GLN A 192 -46.87 -12.05 14.80
CA GLN A 192 -47.40 -11.15 13.77
C GLN A 192 -48.63 -11.74 13.09
N SER A 193 -49.44 -10.85 12.50
CA SER A 193 -50.66 -11.21 11.79
C SER A 193 -50.73 -10.47 10.44
N PHE A 194 -51.43 -11.03 9.48
CA PHE A 194 -51.65 -10.40 8.18
C PHE A 194 -52.89 -9.51 8.20
N ALA A 195 -52.93 -8.50 7.33
CA ALA A 195 -54.16 -7.88 6.88
C ALA A 195 -54.35 -8.17 5.39
N ALA A 196 -55.59 -8.33 4.95
CA ALA A 196 -55.91 -8.55 3.54
C ALA A 196 -57.26 -7.92 3.17
N THR A 197 -57.42 -7.58 1.90
CA THR A 197 -58.71 -7.20 1.31
C THR A 197 -59.16 -8.31 0.37
N VAL A 198 -60.34 -8.85 0.62
CA VAL A 198 -61.00 -9.86 -0.21
C VAL A 198 -62.01 -9.14 -1.11
N THR A 199 -61.81 -9.19 -2.43
CA THR A 199 -62.77 -8.69 -3.43
C THR A 199 -63.43 -9.83 -4.18
N GLY A 200 -64.68 -9.69 -4.60
CA GLY A 200 -65.44 -10.78 -5.24
C GLY A 200 -66.64 -10.33 -6.09
N PRO A 201 -67.55 -11.27 -6.43
CA PRO A 201 -68.75 -11.01 -7.21
C PRO A 201 -69.65 -9.92 -6.60
N GLY A 202 -70.54 -9.35 -7.42
CA GLY A 202 -71.50 -8.33 -6.97
C GLY A 202 -70.89 -6.99 -6.47
N GLY A 203 -69.57 -6.83 -6.53
CA GLY A 203 -68.86 -5.72 -5.89
C GLY A 203 -68.55 -5.96 -4.40
N PHE A 204 -68.53 -7.22 -3.97
CA PHE A 204 -68.10 -7.61 -2.63
C PHE A 204 -66.66 -7.13 -2.37
N GLU A 205 -66.45 -6.42 -1.26
CA GLU A 205 -65.14 -6.03 -0.76
C GLU A 205 -65.14 -6.08 0.78
N GLN A 206 -64.24 -6.86 1.37
CA GLN A 206 -64.10 -6.97 2.82
C GLN A 206 -62.62 -6.95 3.26
N ALA A 207 -62.30 -6.06 4.19
CA ALA A 207 -61.02 -6.08 4.89
C ALA A 207 -61.04 -7.10 6.05
N VAL A 208 -59.99 -7.90 6.15
CA VAL A 208 -59.79 -8.92 7.19
C VAL A 208 -58.45 -8.76 7.89
N THR A 209 -58.31 -9.32 9.08
CA THR A 209 -57.05 -9.34 9.85
C THR A 209 -56.88 -10.66 10.57
N GLY A 210 -55.75 -11.31 10.30
CA GLY A 210 -55.39 -12.63 10.82
C GLY A 210 -56.16 -13.80 10.18
N PRO A 211 -55.81 -15.04 10.57
CA PRO A 211 -56.48 -16.24 10.07
C PRO A 211 -57.98 -16.22 10.41
N ILE A 212 -58.81 -16.32 9.38
CA ILE A 212 -60.27 -16.20 9.51
C ILE A 212 -60.96 -17.04 8.42
N ALA A 213 -62.15 -17.55 8.71
CA ALA A 213 -63.06 -18.08 7.71
C ALA A 213 -64.19 -17.07 7.48
N LEU A 214 -64.42 -16.70 6.23
CA LEU A 214 -65.55 -15.89 5.78
C LEU A 214 -66.67 -16.83 5.31
N PRO A 215 -67.76 -17.01 6.09
CA PRO A 215 -68.96 -17.72 5.64
C PRO A 215 -69.81 -16.82 4.74
N ASP A 216 -70.92 -17.38 4.25
CA ASP A 216 -72.01 -16.65 3.60
C ASP A 216 -71.59 -15.86 2.34
N LEU A 217 -70.69 -16.43 1.54
CA LEU A 217 -70.18 -15.84 0.30
C LEU A 217 -70.94 -16.35 -0.94
N ASP A 218 -71.31 -15.45 -1.85
CA ASP A 218 -71.87 -15.82 -3.16
C ASP A 218 -70.87 -16.66 -3.98
N PRO A 219 -71.29 -17.74 -4.67
CA PRO A 219 -70.39 -18.51 -5.52
C PRO A 219 -69.75 -17.67 -6.65
N GLY A 220 -68.43 -17.83 -6.87
CA GLY A 220 -67.70 -17.12 -7.91
C GLY A 220 -66.21 -16.91 -7.60
N ASP A 221 -65.54 -16.10 -8.42
CA ASP A 221 -64.11 -15.82 -8.28
C ASP A 221 -63.84 -14.66 -7.31
N TYR A 222 -63.02 -14.93 -6.31
CA TYR A 222 -62.54 -13.98 -5.31
C TYR A 222 -61.05 -13.72 -5.47
N ARG A 223 -60.63 -12.49 -5.17
CA ARG A 223 -59.22 -12.09 -5.14
C ARG A 223 -58.85 -11.57 -3.75
N VAL A 224 -57.87 -12.21 -3.13
CA VAL A 224 -57.35 -11.86 -1.82
C VAL A 224 -56.06 -11.08 -1.99
N SER A 225 -56.08 -9.77 -1.74
CA SER A 225 -54.90 -8.90 -1.77
C SER A 225 -54.35 -8.71 -0.36
N PHE A 226 -53.16 -9.25 -0.09
CA PHE A 226 -52.50 -9.17 1.20
C PHE A 226 -51.71 -7.86 1.35
N ALA A 227 -51.69 -7.29 2.56
CA ALA A 227 -50.94 -6.08 2.86
C ALA A 227 -49.52 -6.39 3.39
N ASP A 228 -48.57 -5.52 3.08
CA ASP A 228 -47.20 -5.56 3.61
C ASP A 228 -47.17 -5.58 5.15
N VAL A 229 -46.38 -6.46 5.74
CA VAL A 229 -46.18 -6.55 7.20
C VAL A 229 -44.76 -6.11 7.54
N ALA A 230 -44.63 -4.92 8.15
CA ALA A 230 -43.33 -4.35 8.53
C ALA A 230 -42.91 -4.74 9.95
N VAL A 231 -41.73 -5.35 10.09
CA VAL A 231 -41.11 -5.76 11.35
C VAL A 231 -39.62 -5.43 11.29
N THR A 232 -39.23 -4.23 11.71
CA THR A 232 -37.87 -3.67 11.54
C THR A 232 -36.78 -4.69 11.92
N PRO A 233 -35.80 -5.01 11.03
CA PRO A 233 -35.48 -4.33 9.76
C PRO A 233 -36.19 -4.88 8.51
N ALA A 234 -37.11 -5.83 8.65
CA ALA A 234 -37.77 -6.53 7.55
C ALA A 234 -39.13 -5.92 7.14
N ILE A 235 -39.48 -6.06 5.87
CA ILE A 235 -40.83 -5.88 5.31
C ILE A 235 -41.21 -7.20 4.65
N TYR A 236 -42.32 -7.81 5.05
CA TYR A 236 -42.80 -9.06 4.48
C TYR A 236 -43.93 -8.77 3.49
N ARG A 237 -43.85 -9.33 2.28
CA ARG A 237 -44.88 -9.26 1.23
C ARG A 237 -45.39 -10.64 0.87
N ALA A 238 -46.64 -10.71 0.44
CA ALA A 238 -47.25 -11.89 -0.16
C ALA A 238 -48.00 -11.48 -1.43
N ASP A 239 -47.95 -12.31 -2.47
CA ASP A 239 -48.73 -12.08 -3.68
C ASP A 239 -50.23 -12.19 -3.43
N ALA A 240 -51.03 -11.54 -4.27
CA ALA A 240 -52.48 -11.70 -4.26
C ALA A 240 -52.87 -13.12 -4.69
N VAL A 241 -53.83 -13.72 -3.99
CA VAL A 241 -54.34 -15.07 -4.26
C VAL A 241 -55.71 -14.97 -4.91
N ASP A 242 -55.83 -15.41 -6.15
CA ASP A 242 -57.11 -15.60 -6.84
C ASP A 242 -57.67 -17.00 -6.49
N VAL A 243 -58.94 -17.07 -6.08
CA VAL A 243 -59.57 -18.29 -5.54
C VAL A 243 -61.07 -18.33 -5.89
N SER A 244 -61.53 -19.44 -6.47
CA SER A 244 -62.96 -19.65 -6.76
C SER A 244 -63.67 -20.29 -5.56
N VAL A 245 -64.78 -19.70 -5.12
CA VAL A 245 -65.67 -20.23 -4.09
C VAL A 245 -66.87 -20.90 -4.77
N SER A 246 -67.16 -22.14 -4.40
CA SER A 246 -68.33 -22.90 -4.91
C SER A 246 -69.41 -23.00 -3.84
N ALA A 247 -70.66 -23.15 -4.27
CA ALA A 247 -71.80 -23.40 -3.38
C ALA A 247 -71.58 -24.65 -2.51
N ASP A 248 -71.97 -24.58 -1.23
CA ASP A 248 -71.79 -25.64 -0.21
C ASP A 248 -70.35 -26.16 -0.03
N ALA A 249 -69.34 -25.45 -0.54
CA ALA A 249 -67.94 -25.85 -0.45
C ALA A 249 -67.06 -24.79 0.23
N GLY A 250 -66.05 -25.27 0.96
CA GLY A 250 -65.00 -24.43 1.55
C GLY A 250 -63.81 -24.29 0.61
N ALA A 251 -63.51 -23.06 0.19
CA ALA A 251 -62.27 -22.70 -0.50
C ALA A 251 -61.18 -22.27 0.51
N VAL A 252 -59.90 -22.33 0.11
CA VAL A 252 -58.76 -21.93 0.95
C VAL A 252 -57.82 -21.00 0.18
N ALA A 253 -57.55 -19.83 0.75
CA ALA A 253 -56.48 -18.94 0.33
C ALA A 253 -55.37 -18.91 1.38
N GLN A 254 -54.13 -19.18 0.96
CA GLN A 254 -52.95 -19.13 1.82
C GLN A 254 -51.92 -18.16 1.26
N ALA A 255 -51.57 -17.12 2.04
CA ALA A 255 -50.47 -16.23 1.73
C ALA A 255 -49.12 -16.84 2.13
N ASP A 256 -48.16 -16.75 1.21
CA ASP A 256 -46.76 -17.04 1.44
C ASP A 256 -45.99 -15.72 1.58
N TYR A 257 -45.80 -15.29 2.82
CA TYR A 257 -45.06 -14.07 3.12
C TYR A 257 -43.56 -14.30 3.01
N ILE A 258 -42.90 -13.53 2.16
CA ILE A 258 -41.44 -13.51 1.96
C ILE A 258 -40.92 -12.13 2.38
N ALA A 259 -39.80 -12.10 3.09
CA ALA A 259 -39.14 -10.84 3.42
C ALA A 259 -38.54 -10.21 2.16
N ALA A 260 -38.90 -8.97 1.86
CA ALA A 260 -38.29 -8.21 0.78
C ALA A 260 -36.80 -8.02 1.06
N GLU A 261 -35.95 -8.31 0.08
CA GLU A 261 -34.50 -8.24 0.23
C GLU A 261 -34.00 -6.80 0.38
N GLY A 262 -32.84 -6.65 1.01
CA GLY A 262 -32.05 -5.42 1.02
C GLY A 262 -30.74 -5.62 0.25
N THR A 263 -30.02 -4.54 -0.01
CA THR A 263 -28.72 -4.60 -0.70
C THR A 263 -27.59 -4.21 0.26
N LEU A 264 -26.58 -5.07 0.40
CA LEU A 264 -25.32 -4.73 1.04
C LEU A 264 -24.34 -4.24 -0.03
N ALA A 265 -24.05 -2.93 -0.03
CA ALA A 265 -23.08 -2.30 -0.92
C ALA A 265 -21.72 -2.20 -0.22
N LEU A 266 -20.78 -3.03 -0.67
CA LEU A 266 -19.45 -3.17 -0.11
C LEU A 266 -18.42 -2.34 -0.89
N SER A 267 -17.54 -1.65 -0.16
CA SER A 267 -16.39 -0.90 -0.71
C SER A 267 -15.07 -1.43 -0.14
N PHE A 268 -14.06 -1.59 -0.99
CA PHE A 268 -12.76 -2.19 -0.64
C PHE A 268 -11.60 -1.26 -0.99
N GLY A 269 -10.90 -0.82 0.04
CA GLY A 269 -9.58 -0.18 -0.08
C GLY A 269 -8.47 -1.22 -0.07
N LEU A 270 -8.31 -2.00 -1.14
CA LEU A 270 -7.21 -2.97 -1.30
C LEU A 270 -6.03 -2.32 -2.06
N PRO A 271 -4.77 -2.52 -1.65
CA PRO A 271 -3.61 -2.08 -2.42
C PRO A 271 -3.61 -2.67 -3.83
N ALA A 272 -3.29 -1.86 -4.84
CA ALA A 272 -3.33 -2.27 -6.24
C ALA A 272 -2.48 -3.54 -6.49
N GLY A 273 -3.01 -4.46 -7.30
CA GLY A 273 -2.35 -5.74 -7.61
C GLY A 273 -2.56 -6.86 -6.57
N ASN A 274 -3.18 -6.57 -5.41
CA ASN A 274 -3.55 -7.59 -4.43
C ASN A 274 -4.95 -8.13 -4.72
N ALA A 275 -5.06 -9.44 -4.89
CA ALA A 275 -6.34 -10.13 -5.05
C ALA A 275 -6.78 -10.77 -3.72
N ALA A 276 -8.02 -10.52 -3.32
CA ALA A 276 -8.63 -11.09 -2.12
C ALA A 276 -10.03 -11.61 -2.41
N SER A 277 -10.41 -12.68 -1.71
CA SER A 277 -11.75 -13.28 -1.75
C SER A 277 -12.40 -13.15 -0.38
N PHE A 278 -13.70 -12.91 -0.36
CA PHE A 278 -14.46 -12.62 0.86
C PHE A 278 -15.77 -13.40 0.90
N LYS A 279 -16.27 -13.63 2.12
CA LYS A 279 -17.59 -14.19 2.39
C LYS A 279 -18.42 -13.23 3.23
N VAL A 280 -19.67 -13.03 2.85
CA VAL A 280 -20.69 -12.46 3.73
C VAL A 280 -21.31 -13.63 4.48
N VAL A 281 -21.32 -13.58 5.81
CA VAL A 281 -21.94 -14.61 6.66
C VAL A 281 -23.07 -14.00 7.50
N ASP A 282 -24.09 -14.80 7.76
CA ASP A 282 -25.19 -14.44 8.66
C ASP A 282 -24.79 -14.53 10.15
N ALA A 283 -25.74 -14.21 11.04
CA ALA A 283 -25.55 -14.31 12.49
C ALA A 283 -25.27 -15.75 13.02
N LEU A 284 -25.52 -16.79 12.21
CA LEU A 284 -25.20 -18.20 12.52
C LEU A 284 -23.85 -18.62 11.94
N GLY A 285 -23.17 -17.73 11.19
CA GLY A 285 -21.93 -18.01 10.48
C GLY A 285 -22.12 -18.78 9.17
N GLN A 286 -23.34 -18.93 8.68
CA GLN A 286 -23.62 -19.54 7.37
C GLN A 286 -23.33 -18.56 6.25
N ASN A 287 -22.91 -19.09 5.10
CA ASN A 287 -22.52 -18.31 3.94
C ASN A 287 -23.74 -17.72 3.23
N ALA A 288 -23.84 -16.38 3.20
CA ALA A 288 -24.90 -15.64 2.52
C ALA A 288 -24.44 -15.07 1.17
N GLY A 289 -23.13 -15.02 0.89
CA GLY A 289 -22.60 -14.62 -0.42
C GLY A 289 -21.08 -14.62 -0.46
N GLU A 290 -20.50 -14.82 -1.64
CA GLU A 290 -19.04 -14.77 -1.86
C GLU A 290 -18.70 -13.89 -3.06
N PHE A 291 -17.56 -13.20 -2.99
CA PHE A 291 -17.03 -12.40 -4.10
C PHE A 291 -15.50 -12.28 -3.97
N SER A 292 -14.86 -11.80 -5.03
CA SER A 292 -13.43 -11.48 -5.04
C SER A 292 -13.17 -10.18 -5.79
N THR A 293 -12.07 -9.52 -5.45
CA THR A 293 -11.61 -8.28 -6.09
C THR A 293 -10.10 -8.29 -6.24
N ASN A 294 -9.57 -7.51 -7.19
CA ASN A 294 -8.14 -7.33 -7.44
C ASN A 294 -7.83 -5.82 -7.41
N GLY A 295 -7.22 -5.36 -6.32
CA GLY A 295 -7.09 -3.94 -6.01
C GLY A 295 -8.39 -3.29 -5.51
N PRO A 296 -8.46 -1.95 -5.50
CA PRO A 296 -9.60 -1.20 -5.00
C PRO A 296 -10.86 -1.49 -5.81
N GLY A 297 -12.01 -1.59 -5.14
CA GLY A 297 -13.26 -1.95 -5.81
C GLY A 297 -14.47 -1.95 -4.89
N GLY A 298 -15.54 -2.59 -5.34
CA GLY A 298 -16.77 -2.76 -4.59
C GLY A 298 -17.59 -3.92 -5.12
N ALA A 299 -18.52 -4.40 -4.29
CA ALA A 299 -19.44 -5.48 -4.63
C ALA A 299 -20.83 -5.16 -4.05
N THR A 300 -21.90 -5.59 -4.72
CA THR A 300 -23.27 -5.50 -4.20
C THR A 300 -23.81 -6.91 -4.03
N VAL A 301 -24.33 -7.21 -2.84
CA VAL A 301 -24.95 -8.50 -2.52
C VAL A 301 -26.38 -8.24 -2.09
N GLU A 302 -27.35 -8.86 -2.76
CA GLU A 302 -28.75 -8.88 -2.32
C GLU A 302 -28.89 -9.94 -1.21
N LEU A 303 -29.55 -9.55 -0.11
CA LEU A 303 -29.60 -10.32 1.13
C LEU A 303 -30.98 -10.15 1.77
N ALA A 304 -31.45 -11.20 2.44
CA ALA A 304 -32.58 -11.08 3.35
C ALA A 304 -32.28 -10.03 4.45
N PRO A 305 -33.30 -9.36 5.01
CA PRO A 305 -33.11 -8.42 6.11
C PRO A 305 -32.60 -9.14 7.37
N GLY A 306 -31.52 -8.66 7.96
CA GLY A 306 -30.82 -9.35 9.05
C GLY A 306 -29.46 -8.75 9.40
N ASN A 307 -28.74 -9.40 10.32
CA ASN A 307 -27.38 -9.03 10.70
C ASN A 307 -26.37 -9.95 10.01
N TYR A 308 -25.35 -9.35 9.42
CA TYR A 308 -24.30 -10.00 8.64
C TYR A 308 -22.90 -9.56 9.09
N ARG A 309 -21.89 -10.33 8.73
CA ARG A 309 -20.46 -10.00 8.86
C ARG A 309 -19.72 -10.32 7.59
N VAL A 310 -18.63 -9.62 7.32
CA VAL A 310 -17.73 -9.92 6.19
C VAL A 310 -16.44 -10.56 6.70
N ARG A 311 -16.02 -11.65 6.05
CA ARG A 311 -14.86 -12.48 6.39
C ARG A 311 -13.96 -12.67 5.18
N LEU A 312 -12.68 -12.99 5.40
CA LEU A 312 -11.81 -13.49 4.32
C LEU A 312 -12.17 -14.93 3.95
N ALA A 313 -12.19 -15.22 2.65
CA ALA A 313 -12.37 -16.57 2.11
C ALA A 313 -11.02 -17.28 1.92
N GLY A 314 -10.22 -17.35 2.99
CA GLY A 314 -8.88 -17.94 2.97
C GLY A 314 -7.89 -17.19 3.86
N SER A 315 -6.60 -17.41 3.65
CA SER A 315 -5.54 -16.58 4.22
C SER A 315 -5.56 -15.17 3.63
N ALA A 316 -5.14 -14.18 4.41
CA ALA A 316 -4.88 -12.83 3.90
C ALA A 316 -3.87 -12.88 2.73
N PRO A 317 -4.01 -12.02 1.71
CA PRO A 317 -2.95 -11.81 0.72
C PRO A 317 -1.67 -11.36 1.42
N VAL A 318 -0.51 -11.63 0.82
CA VAL A 318 0.79 -11.22 1.35
C VAL A 318 1.45 -10.20 0.44
N ASP A 319 2.28 -9.34 1.03
CA ASP A 319 3.17 -8.44 0.29
C ASP A 319 4.37 -9.20 -0.33
N THR A 320 5.29 -8.45 -0.94
CA THR A 320 6.51 -8.98 -1.58
C THR A 320 7.48 -9.67 -0.62
N TRP A 321 7.36 -9.44 0.70
CA TRP A 321 8.17 -10.06 1.74
C TRP A 321 7.42 -11.17 2.49
N GLY A 322 6.21 -11.53 2.05
CA GLY A 322 5.40 -12.58 2.67
C GLY A 322 4.63 -12.13 3.92
N ASN A 323 4.55 -10.82 4.20
CA ASN A 323 3.78 -10.30 5.32
C ASN A 323 2.28 -10.27 4.94
N PRO A 324 1.35 -10.80 5.76
CA PRO A 324 -0.08 -10.74 5.47
C PRO A 324 -0.62 -9.31 5.59
N LEU A 325 -1.49 -8.90 4.66
CA LEU A 325 -2.18 -7.61 4.72
C LEU A 325 -3.05 -7.50 5.99
N GLU A 326 -3.01 -6.32 6.63
CA GLU A 326 -3.85 -6.00 7.78
C GLU A 326 -5.21 -5.46 7.29
N PHE A 327 -6.32 -5.94 7.85
CA PHE A 327 -7.67 -5.54 7.43
C PHE A 327 -8.46 -4.86 8.55
N GLU A 328 -9.01 -3.69 8.26
CA GLU A 328 -9.95 -2.97 9.12
C GLU A 328 -11.37 -3.10 8.53
N GLY A 329 -12.37 -3.31 9.40
CA GLY A 329 -13.78 -3.53 9.01
C GLY A 329 -14.20 -5.00 8.86
N LEU A 330 -13.29 -5.98 8.88
CA LEU A 330 -13.71 -7.39 8.92
C LEU A 330 -14.36 -7.76 10.26
N GLU A 331 -15.22 -8.79 10.23
CA GLU A 331 -15.94 -9.34 11.39
C GLU A 331 -16.89 -8.38 12.15
N GLN A 332 -17.05 -7.13 11.71
CA GLN A 332 -18.02 -6.21 12.31
C GLN A 332 -19.44 -6.52 11.85
N ASP A 333 -20.41 -6.34 12.76
CA ASP A 333 -21.84 -6.54 12.47
C ASP A 333 -22.38 -5.42 11.57
N VAL A 334 -23.02 -5.78 10.46
CA VAL A 334 -23.77 -4.88 9.58
C VAL A 334 -25.22 -5.34 9.47
N GLN A 335 -26.17 -4.42 9.69
CA GLN A 335 -27.60 -4.68 9.60
C GLN A 335 -28.13 -4.29 8.21
N VAL A 336 -28.71 -5.25 7.50
CA VAL A 336 -29.39 -5.05 6.22
C VAL A 336 -30.90 -4.96 6.47
N ALA A 337 -31.55 -3.99 5.83
CA ALA A 337 -32.99 -3.77 5.92
C ALA A 337 -33.66 -3.89 4.55
N SER A 338 -34.92 -4.31 4.53
CA SER A 338 -35.69 -4.49 3.30
C SER A 338 -35.74 -3.22 2.46
N GLU A 339 -35.52 -3.36 1.16
CA GLU A 339 -35.56 -2.26 0.17
C GLU A 339 -34.58 -1.10 0.46
N GLN A 340 -33.58 -1.32 1.32
CA GLN A 340 -32.53 -0.34 1.63
C GLN A 340 -31.17 -0.83 1.15
N THR A 341 -30.34 0.11 0.68
CA THR A 341 -28.92 -0.13 0.41
C THR A 341 -28.10 0.25 1.64
N THR A 342 -27.61 -0.75 2.39
CA THR A 342 -26.66 -0.53 3.48
C THR A 342 -25.24 -0.51 2.90
N SER A 343 -24.51 0.59 3.11
CA SER A 343 -23.11 0.70 2.69
C SER A 343 -22.15 0.24 3.80
N PHE A 344 -21.15 -0.56 3.44
CA PHE A 344 -20.14 -1.05 4.37
C PHE A 344 -18.75 -1.05 3.73
N SER A 345 -17.72 -0.62 4.46
CA SER A 345 -16.38 -0.37 3.92
C SER A 345 -15.34 -1.20 4.65
N ILE A 346 -14.46 -1.86 3.90
CA ILE A 346 -13.32 -2.63 4.41
C ILE A 346 -12.05 -2.02 3.80
N HIS A 347 -11.05 -1.78 4.64
CA HIS A 347 -9.76 -1.24 4.20
C HIS A 347 -8.65 -2.24 4.50
N ALA A 348 -7.78 -2.46 3.53
CA ALA A 348 -6.60 -3.31 3.69
C ALA A 348 -5.36 -2.45 3.62
N TYR A 349 -4.48 -2.61 4.59
CA TYR A 349 -3.27 -1.83 4.74
C TYR A 349 -2.04 -2.68 4.45
N LEU A 350 -1.03 -2.06 3.83
CA LEU A 350 0.28 -2.67 3.70
C LEU A 350 0.85 -2.89 5.11
N PRO A 351 1.28 -4.11 5.47
CA PRO A 351 1.73 -4.43 6.82
C PRO A 351 3.06 -3.75 7.17
N THR A 352 3.80 -3.27 6.17
CA THR A 352 5.03 -2.47 6.33
C THR A 352 4.79 -0.96 6.39
N LEU A 353 3.54 -0.48 6.31
CA LEU A 353 3.23 0.96 6.30
C LEU A 353 2.84 1.46 7.70
N VAL A 354 3.63 2.36 8.27
CA VAL A 354 3.33 3.04 9.54
C VAL A 354 2.24 4.08 9.33
N ARG A 355 1.10 3.91 10.01
CA ARG A 355 -0.14 4.66 9.83
C ARG A 355 -0.51 5.56 11.00
N THR A 356 0.09 5.36 12.17
CA THR A 356 -0.16 6.18 13.37
C THR A 356 1.13 6.54 14.10
N ALA A 357 1.14 7.73 14.69
CA ALA A 357 2.21 8.23 15.55
C ALA A 357 2.05 7.82 17.03
N VAL A 358 0.96 7.13 17.38
CA VAL A 358 0.70 6.62 18.73
C VAL A 358 1.47 5.32 18.91
N ASP A 359 2.55 5.33 19.68
CA ASP A 359 3.36 4.13 19.96
C ASP A 359 2.53 3.02 20.63
N GLY A 360 2.82 1.77 20.28
CA GLY A 360 2.10 0.57 20.73
C GLY A 360 0.70 0.36 20.14
N ALA A 361 0.11 1.33 19.44
CA ALA A 361 -1.19 1.16 18.77
C ALA A 361 -1.07 0.29 17.50
N PRO A 362 -2.16 -0.33 17.01
CA PRO A 362 -2.19 -0.96 15.69
C PRO A 362 -1.76 0.02 14.59
N GLY A 363 -0.94 -0.44 13.65
CA GLY A 363 -0.34 0.40 12.60
C GLY A 363 0.74 1.40 13.09
N SER A 364 1.20 1.33 14.35
CA SER A 364 2.36 2.08 14.84
C SER A 364 3.67 1.44 14.40
N LEU A 365 4.78 2.20 14.44
CA LEU A 365 6.11 1.68 14.10
C LEU A 365 6.47 0.44 14.93
N ARG A 366 6.20 0.45 16.24
CA ARG A 366 6.47 -0.68 17.14
C ARG A 366 5.62 -1.91 16.80
N ALA A 367 4.34 -1.72 16.52
CA ALA A 367 3.46 -2.83 16.13
C ALA A 367 3.91 -3.47 14.80
N ILE A 368 4.35 -2.64 13.84
CA ILE A 368 4.78 -3.08 12.51
C ILE A 368 6.14 -3.79 12.57
N VAL A 369 7.15 -3.18 13.20
CA VAL A 369 8.46 -3.82 13.42
C VAL A 369 8.31 -5.14 14.18
N GLY A 370 7.37 -5.23 15.12
CA GLY A 370 7.04 -6.49 15.82
C GLY A 370 6.42 -7.58 14.94
N ALA A 371 5.82 -7.24 13.79
CA ALA A 371 5.04 -8.15 12.95
C ALA A 371 5.67 -8.50 11.58
N VAL A 372 6.57 -7.68 11.04
CA VAL A 372 7.13 -7.88 9.70
C VAL A 372 8.28 -8.90 9.66
N ASN A 373 8.36 -9.63 8.55
CA ASN A 373 9.40 -10.58 8.20
C ASN A 373 10.75 -9.88 7.95
N ALA A 374 11.84 -10.62 8.08
CA ALA A 374 13.18 -10.15 7.75
C ALA A 374 13.29 -9.72 6.28
N GLY A 375 14.07 -8.67 6.02
CA GLY A 375 14.26 -8.04 4.71
C GLY A 375 13.16 -7.07 4.30
N SER A 376 12.12 -6.85 5.13
CA SER A 376 11.03 -5.92 4.83
C SER A 376 11.48 -4.46 4.86
N THR A 377 10.99 -3.66 3.91
CA THR A 377 11.10 -2.19 3.95
C THR A 377 9.86 -1.60 4.62
N VAL A 378 10.03 -1.03 5.81
CA VAL A 378 9.00 -0.31 6.56
C VAL A 378 9.00 1.16 6.15
N SER A 379 7.84 1.68 5.77
CA SER A 379 7.66 3.06 5.27
C SER A 379 6.63 3.83 6.09
N PHE A 380 6.59 5.15 5.98
CA PHE A 380 5.68 6.00 6.76
C PHE A 380 4.58 6.63 5.89
N ALA A 381 3.33 6.56 6.35
CA ALA A 381 2.19 7.11 5.63
C ALA A 381 2.23 8.65 5.58
N PRO A 382 1.72 9.28 4.50
CA PRO A 382 1.58 10.74 4.45
C PRO A 382 0.76 11.27 5.63
N GLY A 383 1.34 12.20 6.39
CA GLY A 383 0.74 12.75 7.62
C GLY A 383 1.30 12.18 8.93
N VAL A 384 2.01 11.05 8.89
CA VAL A 384 2.76 10.52 10.04
C VAL A 384 4.12 11.23 10.11
N GLY A 385 4.12 12.42 10.71
CA GLY A 385 5.29 13.32 10.80
C GLY A 385 6.21 12.99 11.97
N THR A 386 5.83 13.41 13.17
CA THR A 386 6.56 13.11 14.41
C THR A 386 5.90 11.94 15.16
N LEU A 387 6.69 10.93 15.50
CA LEU A 387 6.28 9.78 16.31
C LEU A 387 7.07 9.83 17.62
N THR A 388 6.39 9.72 18.76
CA THR A 388 7.04 9.65 20.06
C THR A 388 7.12 8.19 20.51
N LEU A 389 8.34 7.65 20.60
CA LEU A 389 8.62 6.30 21.10
C LEU A 389 8.84 6.36 22.62
N GLY A 390 8.17 5.48 23.34
CA GLY A 390 8.35 5.30 24.79
C GLY A 390 9.19 4.07 25.15
N ALA A 391 9.47 3.89 26.44
CA ALA A 391 10.17 2.70 26.92
C ALA A 391 9.36 1.39 26.71
N PRO A 392 10.03 0.25 26.45
CA PRO A 392 11.47 0.10 26.21
C PRO A 392 11.87 0.54 24.79
N ALA A 393 13.18 0.68 24.54
CA ALA A 393 13.72 0.87 23.20
C ALA A 393 13.16 -0.17 22.20
N LEU A 394 12.98 0.24 20.94
CA LEU A 394 12.45 -0.64 19.91
C LEU A 394 13.52 -1.63 19.46
N LEU A 395 13.36 -2.88 19.86
CA LEU A 395 14.23 -3.98 19.43
C LEU A 395 14.00 -4.28 17.94
N ILE A 396 15.07 -4.25 17.16
CA ILE A 396 15.13 -4.79 15.80
C ILE A 396 16.08 -5.99 15.82
N ASP A 397 15.51 -7.20 15.76
CA ASP A 397 16.20 -8.49 15.87
C ASP A 397 16.39 -9.22 14.52
N ARG A 398 16.12 -8.52 13.41
CA ARG A 398 16.16 -9.04 12.03
C ARG A 398 16.53 -7.92 11.05
N ALA A 399 17.08 -8.28 9.90
CA ALA A 399 17.33 -7.30 8.83
C ALA A 399 16.02 -6.58 8.46
N LEU A 400 16.05 -5.26 8.42
CA LEU A 400 14.95 -4.39 8.03
C LEU A 400 15.52 -3.09 7.44
N THR A 401 14.75 -2.46 6.56
CA THR A 401 14.98 -1.07 6.16
C THR A 401 13.84 -0.22 6.72
N LEU A 402 14.17 0.84 7.46
CA LEU A 402 13.21 1.89 7.82
C LEU A 402 13.41 3.07 6.85
N GLU A 403 12.44 3.31 5.98
CA GLU A 403 12.47 4.34 4.93
C GLU A 403 11.52 5.48 5.30
N GLY A 404 12.09 6.61 5.71
CA GLY A 404 11.36 7.83 6.03
C GLY A 404 10.90 8.61 4.81
N ARG A 405 10.52 9.88 5.02
CA ARG A 405 10.08 10.80 3.96
C ARG A 405 10.96 12.05 3.81
N GLY A 406 12.12 12.03 4.43
CA GLY A 406 13.11 13.09 4.50
C GLY A 406 13.34 13.57 5.93
N ILE A 407 14.54 14.11 6.17
CA ILE A 407 14.93 14.80 7.41
C ILE A 407 13.88 15.87 7.75
N GLY A 408 13.44 15.91 9.01
CA GLY A 408 12.37 16.80 9.47
C GLY A 408 10.94 16.45 8.98
N GLN A 409 10.77 15.57 7.99
CA GLN A 409 9.45 15.06 7.58
C GLN A 409 9.04 13.78 8.33
N THR A 410 9.99 12.88 8.56
CA THR A 410 9.81 11.72 9.44
C THR A 410 10.72 11.92 10.64
N VAL A 411 10.12 12.17 11.81
CA VAL A 411 10.85 12.43 13.07
C VAL A 411 10.47 11.37 14.09
N LEU A 412 11.41 10.49 14.42
CA LEU A 412 11.27 9.52 15.49
C LEU A 412 11.91 10.14 16.74
N ARG A 413 11.08 10.41 17.76
CA ARG A 413 11.47 11.17 18.94
C ARG A 413 11.30 10.33 20.20
N GLY A 414 12.22 10.44 21.14
CA GLY A 414 12.10 9.81 22.47
C GLY A 414 11.19 10.63 23.39
N ASP A 415 10.48 9.95 24.29
CA ASP A 415 9.80 10.58 25.42
C ASP A 415 10.75 10.94 26.58
N GLY A 416 12.03 10.56 26.48
CA GLY A 416 13.06 10.74 27.50
C GLY A 416 13.15 9.60 28.52
N SER A 417 12.45 8.48 28.32
CA SER A 417 12.45 7.32 29.23
C SER A 417 13.35 6.16 28.81
N ALA A 418 13.78 6.12 27.54
CA ALA A 418 14.68 5.12 26.98
C ALA A 418 15.35 5.63 25.69
N GLY A 419 16.34 4.87 25.19
CA GLY A 419 16.83 5.03 23.82
C GLY A 419 15.78 4.61 22.78
N LEU A 420 15.96 5.02 21.51
CA LEU A 420 14.94 4.73 20.48
C LEU A 420 15.00 3.29 19.97
N PHE A 421 16.20 2.77 19.68
CA PHE A 421 16.40 1.46 19.04
C PHE A 421 17.53 0.63 19.68
N GLU A 422 17.26 -0.66 19.86
CA GLU A 422 18.28 -1.69 20.11
C GLU A 422 18.38 -2.56 18.85
N ILE A 423 19.55 -2.62 18.21
CA ILE A 423 19.75 -3.43 17.00
C ILE A 423 20.53 -4.68 17.36
N ASN A 424 19.89 -5.85 17.22
CA ASN A 424 20.46 -7.16 17.49
C ASN A 424 19.99 -8.16 16.41
N ALA A 425 20.21 -7.79 15.16
CA ALA A 425 19.89 -8.58 13.97
C ALA A 425 21.06 -9.48 13.55
N PRO A 426 20.82 -10.61 12.85
CA PRO A 426 21.88 -11.43 12.28
C PRO A 426 22.57 -10.78 11.07
N ASP A 427 21.91 -9.81 10.44
CA ASP A 427 22.27 -9.14 9.20
C ASP A 427 22.00 -7.62 9.33
N GLU A 428 22.35 -6.82 8.32
CA GLU A 428 22.26 -5.35 8.34
C GLU A 428 20.84 -4.79 8.58
N VAL A 429 20.76 -3.68 9.33
CA VAL A 429 19.56 -2.84 9.45
C VAL A 429 19.83 -1.45 8.88
N SER A 430 18.97 -0.97 7.98
CA SER A 430 19.12 0.32 7.30
C SER A 430 18.10 1.36 7.80
N PHE A 431 18.56 2.60 7.98
CA PHE A 431 17.74 3.77 8.28
C PHE A 431 17.94 4.81 7.20
N GLN A 432 16.85 5.28 6.59
CA GLN A 432 16.88 6.18 5.44
C GLN A 432 15.94 7.37 5.64
N ASP A 433 16.38 8.57 5.25
CA ASP A 433 15.55 9.77 5.09
C ASP A 433 14.71 10.16 6.33
N MET A 434 15.34 10.31 7.49
CA MET A 434 14.64 10.61 8.75
C MET A 434 15.46 11.37 9.81
N THR A 435 14.76 11.95 10.78
CA THR A 435 15.35 12.52 12.01
C THR A 435 15.11 11.57 13.19
N LEU A 436 16.16 11.24 13.93
CA LEU A 436 16.15 10.47 15.18
C LEU A 436 16.55 11.41 16.33
N SER A 437 15.65 11.66 17.28
CA SER A 437 15.87 12.75 18.25
C SER A 437 15.41 12.46 19.68
N HIS A 438 16.02 13.14 20.66
CA HIS A 438 15.64 13.08 22.07
C HIS A 438 15.53 11.66 22.67
N GLY A 439 16.21 10.68 22.08
CA GLY A 439 16.42 9.38 22.70
C GLY A 439 17.36 9.52 23.90
N ALA A 440 17.07 8.82 24.99
CA ALA A 440 17.76 8.98 26.28
C ALA A 440 18.07 7.62 26.90
N ALA A 441 19.31 7.16 26.78
CA ALA A 441 19.76 5.87 27.31
C ALA A 441 20.63 6.06 28.57
N ASP A 442 20.46 5.20 29.58
CA ASP A 442 21.30 5.24 30.80
C ASP A 442 22.77 4.80 30.54
N ASP A 443 23.02 4.05 29.46
CA ASP A 443 24.33 3.46 29.14
C ASP A 443 24.83 3.91 27.75
N GLU A 444 24.55 3.15 26.69
CA GLU A 444 25.08 3.44 25.35
C GLU A 444 23.98 3.66 24.30
N GLY A 445 24.16 4.63 23.39
CA GLY A 445 23.33 4.81 22.20
C GLY A 445 21.97 5.43 22.45
N GLY A 446 21.92 6.75 22.65
CA GLY A 446 20.67 7.46 22.97
C GLY A 446 19.60 7.32 21.89
N ALA A 447 19.97 7.41 20.60
CA ALA A 447 19.06 7.11 19.50
C ALA A 447 19.14 5.62 19.12
N ILE A 448 20.34 5.14 18.76
CA ILE A 448 20.58 3.77 18.31
C ILE A 448 21.71 3.16 19.14
N ARG A 449 21.42 2.02 19.75
CA ARG A 449 22.42 1.09 20.26
C ARG A 449 22.52 -0.10 19.29
N ALA A 450 23.64 -0.20 18.59
CA ALA A 450 23.87 -1.22 17.58
C ALA A 450 24.79 -2.34 18.09
N GLN A 451 24.32 -3.57 17.98
CA GLN A 451 25.11 -4.81 18.18
C GLN A 451 25.39 -5.55 16.86
N SER A 452 24.83 -5.04 15.76
CA SER A 452 24.85 -5.60 14.40
C SER A 452 25.17 -4.50 13.39
N PRO A 453 25.52 -4.83 12.13
CA PRO A 453 25.78 -3.83 11.11
C PRO A 453 24.60 -2.87 10.88
N VAL A 454 24.89 -1.58 10.72
CA VAL A 454 23.89 -0.55 10.43
C VAL A 454 24.28 0.32 9.24
N SER A 455 23.32 0.58 8.37
CA SER A 455 23.45 1.47 7.21
C SER A 455 22.59 2.71 7.41
N LEU A 456 23.17 3.89 7.29
CA LEU A 456 22.52 5.18 7.57
C LEU A 456 22.62 6.08 6.34
N LEU A 457 21.49 6.45 5.75
CA LEU A 457 21.45 7.32 4.56
C LEU A 457 20.50 8.49 4.79
N SER A 458 20.97 9.74 4.64
CA SER A 458 20.13 10.93 4.85
C SER A 458 19.49 10.95 6.26
N VAL A 459 20.27 10.67 7.31
CA VAL A 459 19.78 10.57 8.71
C VAL A 459 20.29 11.72 9.57
N SER A 460 19.39 12.37 10.30
CA SER A 460 19.73 13.42 11.28
C SER A 460 19.52 12.93 12.71
N PHE A 461 20.57 12.91 13.52
CA PHE A 461 20.55 12.59 14.95
C PHE A 461 20.58 13.88 15.77
N GLU A 462 19.49 14.22 16.44
CA GLU A 462 19.31 15.54 17.06
C GLU A 462 18.96 15.47 18.56
N ASP A 463 19.73 16.18 19.40
CA ASP A 463 19.45 16.36 20.82
C ASP A 463 19.27 15.05 21.61
N ASN A 464 19.96 13.97 21.21
CA ASN A 464 19.96 12.68 21.90
C ASN A 464 20.97 12.65 23.06
N SER A 465 20.77 11.75 24.03
CA SER A 465 21.62 11.63 25.22
C SER A 465 21.91 10.19 25.67
N ALA A 466 23.13 9.94 26.14
CA ALA A 466 23.55 8.66 26.72
C ALA A 466 24.68 8.83 27.76
N ALA A 467 25.18 7.74 28.36
CA ALA A 467 26.49 7.75 28.99
C ALA A 467 27.64 7.60 27.96
N ARG A 468 27.40 6.90 26.85
CA ARG A 468 28.32 6.74 25.72
C ARG A 468 27.59 6.79 24.39
N GLY A 469 28.09 7.54 23.41
CA GLY A 469 27.44 7.64 22.11
C GLY A 469 26.06 8.29 22.23
N GLY A 470 26.03 9.59 22.49
CA GLY A 470 24.79 10.32 22.80
C GLY A 470 23.68 10.09 21.79
N ALA A 471 24.02 9.90 20.51
CA ALA A 471 23.13 9.43 19.46
C ALA A 471 23.33 7.95 19.12
N LEU A 472 24.55 7.55 18.75
CA LEU A 472 24.84 6.23 18.19
C LEU A 472 25.96 5.55 18.97
N ALA A 473 25.72 4.30 19.38
CA ALA A 473 26.75 3.43 19.96
C ALA A 473 26.89 2.14 19.14
N LEU A 474 28.09 1.88 18.65
CA LEU A 474 28.48 0.61 18.03
C LEU A 474 29.13 -0.24 19.13
N ALA A 475 28.32 -1.07 19.79
CA ALA A 475 28.63 -1.63 21.10
C ALA A 475 29.54 -2.88 21.08
N VAL A 476 29.81 -3.45 19.90
CA VAL A 476 30.66 -4.63 19.69
C VAL A 476 31.33 -4.57 18.32
N SER A 477 32.46 -5.26 18.12
CA SER A 477 33.24 -5.20 16.87
C SER A 477 32.51 -5.60 15.58
N GLN A 478 31.38 -6.32 15.68
CA GLN A 478 30.52 -6.69 14.55
C GLN A 478 29.49 -5.61 14.18
N ALA A 479 29.30 -4.59 15.02
CA ALA A 479 28.34 -3.51 14.82
C ALA A 479 28.89 -2.42 13.90
N THR A 480 29.40 -2.80 12.72
CA THR A 480 29.99 -1.84 11.78
C THR A 480 28.94 -0.86 11.26
N ALA A 481 29.29 0.40 11.08
CA ALA A 481 28.39 1.40 10.50
C ALA A 481 28.96 2.00 9.21
N VAL A 482 28.11 2.11 8.19
CA VAL A 482 28.34 2.90 6.98
C VAL A 482 27.29 4.01 6.97
N ALA A 483 27.73 5.27 6.94
CA ALA A 483 26.84 6.42 7.02
C ALA A 483 27.15 7.47 5.95
N ILE A 484 26.13 7.87 5.20
CA ILE A 484 26.20 8.80 4.07
C ILE A 484 25.11 9.87 4.24
N ASP A 485 25.43 11.16 4.03
CA ASP A 485 24.52 12.30 4.27
C ASP A 485 23.97 12.27 5.72
N VAL A 486 24.87 12.21 6.71
CA VAL A 486 24.47 12.10 8.13
C VAL A 486 24.80 13.34 8.95
N ARG A 487 23.85 13.71 9.82
CA ARG A 487 23.96 14.87 10.70
C ARG A 487 23.88 14.41 12.15
N PHE A 488 24.77 14.89 12.99
CA PHE A 488 24.78 14.67 14.43
C PHE A 488 24.81 16.05 15.08
N LEU A 489 23.66 16.51 15.55
CA LEU A 489 23.45 17.88 16.03
C LEU A 489 23.11 17.86 17.53
N ARG A 490 23.92 18.54 18.34
CA ARG A 490 23.67 18.80 19.79
C ARG A 490 23.44 17.56 20.65
N ASN A 491 23.99 16.41 20.25
CA ASN A 491 23.92 15.19 21.05
C ASN A 491 24.89 15.27 22.24
N SER A 492 24.58 14.56 23.32
CA SER A 492 25.38 14.63 24.56
C SER A 492 25.67 13.26 25.18
N ALA A 493 26.90 13.10 25.69
CA ALA A 493 27.30 11.92 26.46
C ALA A 493 27.93 12.34 27.79
N THR A 494 27.51 11.73 28.90
CA THR A 494 28.16 12.01 30.21
C THR A 494 29.57 11.42 30.30
N GLY A 495 29.87 10.40 29.50
CA GLY A 495 31.20 9.80 29.33
C GLY A 495 31.83 10.17 27.98
N HIS A 496 31.70 9.29 27.00
CA HIS A 496 32.52 9.31 25.77
C HIS A 496 31.67 9.34 24.50
N GLY A 497 32.11 10.07 23.47
CA GLY A 497 31.43 10.12 22.18
C GLY A 497 30.11 10.89 22.27
N GLY A 498 30.17 12.22 22.28
CA GLY A 498 28.99 13.07 22.51
C GLY A 498 27.87 12.82 21.51
N ALA A 499 28.22 12.52 20.26
CA ALA A 499 27.32 11.93 19.28
C ALA A 499 27.53 10.41 19.15
N LEU A 500 28.77 9.98 18.93
CA LEU A 500 29.06 8.63 18.43
C LEU A 500 30.14 7.95 19.28
N TYR A 501 29.83 6.76 19.79
CA TYR A 501 30.79 5.85 20.42
C TYR A 501 30.97 4.60 19.54
N ALA A 502 32.18 4.39 19.03
CA ALA A 502 32.51 3.28 18.14
C ALA A 502 33.47 2.29 18.81
N ASP A 503 32.98 1.08 19.12
CA ASP A 503 33.81 -0.09 19.42
C ASP A 503 33.82 -1.09 18.24
N ALA A 504 33.60 -0.56 17.04
CA ALA A 504 33.50 -1.27 15.76
C ALA A 504 34.08 -0.38 14.63
N SER A 505 34.22 -0.94 13.43
CA SER A 505 34.60 -0.13 12.26
C SER A 505 33.51 0.83 11.84
N LEU A 506 33.90 2.00 11.36
CA LEU A 506 33.00 3.11 11.03
C LEU A 506 33.46 3.81 9.76
N GLU A 507 32.55 3.96 8.80
CA GLU A 507 32.74 4.69 7.56
C GLU A 507 31.72 5.84 7.49
N LEU A 508 32.22 7.06 7.39
CA LEU A 508 31.43 8.30 7.34
C LEU A 508 31.80 9.08 6.09
N GLU A 509 30.84 9.27 5.20
CA GLU A 509 30.94 10.06 3.98
C GLU A 509 29.90 11.19 4.02
N ASP A 510 30.30 12.43 3.72
CA ASP A 510 29.41 13.60 3.77
C ASP A 510 28.67 13.70 5.14
N ALA A 511 29.44 13.86 6.22
CA ALA A 511 28.94 13.86 7.59
C ALA A 511 29.11 15.22 8.30
N LEU A 512 28.12 15.63 9.11
CA LEU A 512 28.15 16.86 9.91
C LEU A 512 28.02 16.52 11.39
N PHE A 513 29.00 16.94 12.20
CA PHE A 513 28.94 16.89 13.66
C PHE A 513 28.98 18.32 14.20
N GLU A 514 27.85 18.81 14.70
CA GLU A 514 27.69 20.19 15.18
C GLU A 514 27.24 20.23 16.64
N GLY A 515 28.00 20.92 17.49
CA GLY A 515 27.61 21.24 18.86
C GLY A 515 27.43 20.03 19.80
N ASN A 516 28.00 18.88 19.47
CA ASN A 516 27.91 17.68 20.31
C ASN A 516 28.87 17.79 21.51
N SER A 517 28.54 17.13 22.63
CA SER A 517 29.31 17.27 23.88
C SER A 517 29.55 15.95 24.62
N ALA A 518 30.78 15.74 25.10
CA ALA A 518 31.18 14.59 25.91
C ALA A 518 31.81 15.03 27.24
N GLY A 519 31.41 14.40 28.35
CA GLY A 519 31.98 14.67 29.68
C GLY A 519 33.46 14.30 29.80
N ASN A 520 33.93 13.31 29.02
CA ASN A 520 35.32 12.89 28.94
C ASN A 520 35.90 13.18 27.54
N ASP A 521 35.88 12.21 26.63
CA ASP A 521 36.62 12.27 25.36
C ASP A 521 35.71 12.10 24.14
N GLY A 522 36.13 12.68 23.01
CA GLY A 522 35.43 12.57 21.74
C GLY A 522 34.13 13.37 21.79
N GLY A 523 34.24 14.71 21.76
CA GLY A 523 33.09 15.60 21.93
C GLY A 523 32.02 15.38 20.88
N ALA A 524 32.40 15.04 19.65
CA ALA A 524 31.54 14.37 18.69
C ALA A 524 31.71 12.85 18.73
N LEU A 525 32.93 12.37 18.48
CA LEU A 525 33.19 10.97 18.13
C LEU A 525 34.32 10.38 19.00
N PHE A 526 34.02 9.24 19.62
CA PHE A 526 34.99 8.42 20.34
C PHE A 526 35.13 7.08 19.63
N ALA A 527 36.34 6.74 19.18
CA ALA A 527 36.65 5.46 18.55
C ALA A 527 37.60 4.66 19.46
N ASN A 528 37.14 3.51 19.95
CA ASN A 528 37.77 2.71 20.98
C ASN A 528 38.65 1.59 20.40
N SER A 529 39.79 1.29 21.03
CA SER A 529 40.69 0.21 20.55
C SER A 529 40.19 -1.21 20.82
N GLY A 530 39.03 -1.39 21.48
CA GLY A 530 38.50 -2.69 21.86
C GLY A 530 38.00 -3.55 20.69
N GLY A 531 37.36 -2.93 19.71
CA GLY A 531 36.85 -3.61 18.51
C GLY A 531 36.87 -2.81 17.20
N CYS A 532 37.26 -1.53 17.24
CA CYS A 532 37.38 -0.67 16.05
C CYS A 532 38.58 -1.07 15.18
N GLN A 533 38.35 -1.61 13.98
CA GLN A 533 39.43 -1.99 13.06
C GLN A 533 39.84 -0.85 12.12
N ALA A 534 38.86 -0.05 11.68
CA ALA A 534 39.08 1.10 10.80
C ALA A 534 38.06 2.22 11.07
N LEU A 535 38.53 3.46 11.05
CA LEU A 535 37.73 4.69 11.06
C LEU A 535 38.00 5.46 9.76
N THR A 536 37.01 5.55 8.86
CA THR A 536 37.10 6.37 7.64
C THR A 536 36.21 7.60 7.80
N LEU A 537 36.80 8.79 7.64
CA LEU A 537 36.11 10.07 7.64
C LEU A 537 36.38 10.78 6.32
N GLU A 538 35.37 10.91 5.47
CA GLU A 538 35.47 11.57 4.17
C GLU A 538 34.45 12.71 4.03
N ARG A 539 34.92 13.88 3.54
CA ARG A 539 34.11 15.08 3.25
C ARG A 539 33.28 15.60 4.43
N ALA A 540 33.72 15.33 5.65
CA ALA A 540 32.99 15.66 6.87
C ALA A 540 33.28 17.08 7.40
N LEU A 541 32.36 17.62 8.20
CA LEU A 541 32.55 18.80 9.03
C LEU A 541 32.34 18.45 10.51
N PHE A 542 33.35 18.71 11.33
CA PHE A 542 33.24 18.74 12.79
C PHE A 542 33.31 20.18 13.26
N THR A 543 32.21 20.73 13.78
CA THR A 543 32.13 22.12 14.23
C THR A 543 31.54 22.27 15.64
N GLU A 544 32.12 23.17 16.43
CA GLU A 544 31.65 23.54 17.78
C GLU A 544 31.48 22.38 18.80
N ASN A 545 32.08 21.21 18.57
CA ASN A 545 31.96 20.07 19.48
C ASN A 545 32.86 20.24 20.73
N GLN A 546 32.50 19.60 21.84
CA GLN A 546 33.16 19.81 23.14
C GLN A 546 33.46 18.52 23.91
N ALA A 547 34.71 18.36 24.36
CA ALA A 547 35.16 17.27 25.24
C ALA A 547 35.70 17.79 26.58
N GLY A 548 35.30 17.17 27.70
CA GLY A 548 35.80 17.48 29.04
C GLY A 548 37.26 17.07 29.31
N ALA A 549 37.88 16.28 28.42
CA ALA A 549 39.28 15.87 28.47
C ALA A 549 39.96 15.96 27.09
N HIS A 550 39.79 14.99 26.19
CA HIS A 550 40.54 14.92 24.92
C HIS A 550 39.67 14.77 23.66
N GLY A 551 40.15 15.30 22.53
CA GLY A 551 39.51 15.13 21.22
C GLY A 551 38.17 15.85 21.14
N GLY A 552 38.18 17.19 21.04
CA GLY A 552 36.96 18.00 21.08
C GLY A 552 35.99 17.68 19.94
N GLY A 553 36.52 17.42 18.74
CA GLY A 553 35.80 16.70 17.69
C GLY A 553 35.93 15.19 17.88
N VAL A 554 37.10 14.65 17.59
CA VAL A 554 37.39 13.20 17.54
C VAL A 554 38.47 12.82 18.56
N ARG A 555 38.23 11.75 19.32
CA ARG A 555 39.28 10.96 20.00
C ARG A 555 39.29 9.55 19.40
N SER A 556 40.38 9.17 18.76
CA SER A 556 40.53 7.86 18.11
C SER A 556 41.63 7.03 18.79
N ALA A 557 41.39 5.73 18.91
CA ALA A 557 42.36 4.71 19.29
C ALA A 557 42.40 3.56 18.27
N CYS A 558 41.97 3.82 17.03
CA CYS A 558 42.00 2.87 15.92
C CYS A 558 42.85 3.36 14.75
N ALA A 559 43.08 2.48 13.77
CA ALA A 559 43.55 2.90 12.46
C ALA A 559 42.51 3.83 11.82
N ALA A 560 42.94 5.01 11.35
CA ALA A 560 42.06 6.06 10.86
C ALA A 560 42.53 6.63 9.51
N THR A 561 41.58 6.86 8.59
CA THR A 561 41.80 7.55 7.32
C THR A 561 40.87 8.75 7.28
N VAL A 562 41.42 9.96 7.22
CA VAL A 562 40.67 11.21 7.26
C VAL A 562 41.00 12.03 6.02
N VAL A 563 39.98 12.28 5.19
CA VAL A 563 40.12 12.86 3.84
C VAL A 563 39.14 14.00 3.66
N ASN A 564 39.57 15.10 3.03
CA ASN A 564 38.69 16.21 2.64
C ASN A 564 37.81 16.76 3.79
N THR A 565 38.29 16.69 5.03
CA THR A 565 37.48 16.92 6.24
C THR A 565 37.88 18.22 6.93
N THR A 566 36.91 18.99 7.41
CA THR A 566 37.16 20.22 8.19
C THR A 566 36.83 20.02 9.67
N PHE A 567 37.72 20.49 10.56
CA PHE A 567 37.52 20.65 11.99
C PHE A 567 37.63 22.13 12.35
N ASP A 568 36.50 22.78 12.64
CA ASP A 568 36.44 24.22 13.02
C ASP A 568 35.88 24.39 14.44
N GLY A 569 36.48 25.26 15.26
CA GLY A 569 35.86 25.71 16.52
C GLY A 569 35.63 24.65 17.62
N ASN A 570 36.12 23.42 17.46
CA ASN A 570 35.95 22.35 18.45
C ASN A 570 36.83 22.59 19.69
N SER A 571 36.43 22.08 20.85
CA SER A 571 37.07 22.35 22.14
C SER A 571 37.31 21.11 22.99
N ALA A 572 38.49 21.00 23.59
CA ALA A 572 38.84 19.99 24.58
C ALA A 572 39.46 20.65 25.81
N ALA A 573 39.21 20.16 27.02
CA ALA A 573 39.82 20.75 28.22
C ALA A 573 41.34 20.50 28.31
N GLN A 574 41.84 19.40 27.73
CA GLN A 574 43.23 18.97 27.83
C GLN A 574 43.94 18.90 26.48
N ARG A 575 43.60 17.95 25.59
CA ARG A 575 44.42 17.66 24.37
C ARG A 575 43.59 17.50 23.11
N GLY A 576 44.11 18.01 21.98
CA GLY A 576 43.53 17.80 20.66
C GLY A 576 42.15 18.45 20.53
N GLY A 577 42.11 19.77 20.34
CA GLY A 577 40.84 20.51 20.28
C GLY A 577 39.95 20.02 19.14
N ALA A 578 40.53 19.72 17.98
CA ALA A 578 39.86 18.99 16.91
C ALA A 578 39.99 17.47 17.09
N TYR A 579 41.23 16.99 17.11
CA TYR A 579 41.53 15.58 16.93
C TYR A 579 42.61 15.13 17.92
N TYR A 580 42.39 13.99 18.57
CA TYR A 580 43.38 13.31 19.39
C TYR A 580 43.55 11.84 18.98
N GLN A 581 44.73 11.49 18.47
CA GLN A 581 45.12 10.09 18.28
C GLN A 581 45.73 9.56 19.57
N PHE A 582 45.09 8.57 20.18
CA PHE A 582 45.55 7.91 21.39
C PHE A 582 46.38 6.65 21.11
N ASP A 583 46.00 5.88 20.08
CA ASP A 583 46.63 4.61 19.67
C ASP A 583 46.24 4.33 18.21
N GLY A 584 46.97 3.46 17.51
CA GLY A 584 46.74 3.12 16.10
C GLY A 584 47.27 4.15 15.09
N ALA A 585 47.29 3.75 13.82
CA ALA A 585 47.83 4.56 12.72
C ALA A 585 46.77 5.48 12.10
N ALA A 586 47.01 6.80 12.05
CA ALA A 586 46.12 7.77 11.42
C ALA A 586 46.77 8.47 10.22
N THR A 587 46.08 8.49 9.08
CA THR A 587 46.47 9.30 7.91
C THR A 587 45.45 10.42 7.71
N LEU A 588 45.91 11.67 7.80
CA LEU A 588 45.11 12.86 7.55
C LEU A 588 45.61 13.49 6.24
N SER A 589 44.80 13.39 5.19
CA SER A 589 45.12 13.94 3.86
C SER A 589 44.09 15.00 3.46
N PHE A 590 44.54 16.19 3.06
CA PHE A 590 43.65 17.29 2.68
C PHE A 590 42.64 17.65 3.77
N VAL A 591 43.10 17.75 5.01
CA VAL A 591 42.28 18.11 6.18
C VAL A 591 42.48 19.60 6.52
N THR A 592 41.43 20.27 6.98
CA THR A 592 41.51 21.64 7.49
C THR A 592 41.19 21.66 8.97
N ILE A 593 42.15 22.02 9.83
CA ILE A 593 42.03 22.08 11.28
C ILE A 593 42.29 23.50 11.75
N THR A 594 41.24 24.21 12.16
CA THR A 594 41.34 25.63 12.51
C THR A 594 40.37 26.07 13.61
N ARG A 595 40.68 27.17 14.31
CA ARG A 595 39.86 27.76 15.39
C ARG A 595 39.57 26.84 16.59
N ASN A 596 40.13 25.63 16.63
CA ASN A 596 39.94 24.67 17.71
C ASN A 596 40.73 25.07 18.97
N ARG A 597 40.35 24.53 20.12
CA ARG A 597 40.82 24.99 21.44
C ARG A 597 41.15 23.81 22.37
N ALA A 598 42.39 23.71 22.85
CA ALA A 598 42.79 22.77 23.90
C ALA A 598 43.96 23.30 24.75
N ALA A 599 44.33 22.62 25.84
CA ALA A 599 45.45 23.03 26.68
C ALA A 599 46.82 22.67 26.06
N GLU A 600 46.89 21.56 25.33
CA GLU A 600 48.05 21.09 24.55
C GLU A 600 47.57 20.59 23.17
N GLY A 601 48.31 20.88 22.11
CA GLY A 601 47.93 20.52 20.73
C GLY A 601 46.54 21.06 20.36
N ALA A 602 46.41 22.39 20.28
CA ALA A 602 45.12 23.06 20.21
C ALA A 602 44.23 22.61 19.03
N GLY A 603 44.83 22.19 17.91
CA GLY A 603 44.14 21.49 16.84
C GLY A 603 44.32 19.98 16.96
N LEU A 604 45.55 19.50 16.77
CA LEU A 604 45.89 18.08 16.70
C LEU A 604 46.85 17.69 17.83
N ALA A 605 46.55 16.57 18.49
CA ALA A 605 47.46 15.90 19.42
C ALA A 605 47.61 14.40 19.10
N SER A 606 48.78 13.83 19.43
CA SER A 606 49.07 12.39 19.33
C SER A 606 49.69 11.88 20.63
N TYR A 607 49.47 10.61 20.98
CA TYR A 607 50.04 10.03 22.20
C TYR A 607 51.56 9.78 22.11
N GLY A 608 52.07 9.50 20.90
CA GLY A 608 53.51 9.48 20.57
C GLY A 608 54.28 8.21 20.96
N ASP A 609 53.60 7.11 21.25
CA ASP A 609 54.25 5.82 21.51
C ASP A 609 54.53 5.02 20.23
N SER A 610 55.04 3.78 20.35
CA SER A 610 55.37 2.95 19.18
C SER A 610 54.17 2.35 18.44
N ALA A 611 52.96 2.39 19.03
CA ALA A 611 51.73 1.87 18.43
C ALA A 611 50.94 2.98 17.69
N THR A 612 51.14 4.23 18.13
CA THR A 612 50.61 5.43 17.49
C THR A 612 51.52 5.90 16.36
N SER A 613 51.00 6.02 15.15
CA SER A 613 51.65 6.77 14.05
C SER A 613 50.64 7.73 13.44
N VAL A 614 51.06 8.95 13.09
CA VAL A 614 50.17 9.92 12.46
C VAL A 614 50.90 10.56 11.29
N ASP A 615 50.35 10.46 10.09
CA ASP A 615 50.95 10.98 8.86
C ASP A 615 50.04 12.06 8.26
N LEU A 616 50.61 13.23 7.94
CA LEU A 616 49.89 14.37 7.36
C LEU A 616 50.28 14.58 5.89
N LEU A 617 49.30 14.69 5.01
CA LEU A 617 49.46 15.11 3.61
C LEU A 617 48.60 16.34 3.33
N ALA A 618 49.19 17.39 2.75
CA ALA A 618 48.47 18.57 2.26
C ALA A 618 47.45 19.14 3.27
N THR A 619 47.76 19.09 4.56
CA THR A 619 46.84 19.43 5.66
C THR A 619 47.11 20.84 6.19
N ILE A 620 46.04 21.62 6.40
CA ILE A 620 46.10 22.93 7.05
C ILE A 620 45.81 22.72 8.54
N LEU A 621 46.74 23.10 9.40
CA LEU A 621 46.62 23.09 10.86
C LEU A 621 47.04 24.47 11.39
N ALA A 622 46.14 25.46 11.33
CA ALA A 622 46.46 26.86 11.60
C ALA A 622 45.31 27.64 12.26
N GLY A 623 45.67 28.61 13.11
CA GLY A 623 44.72 29.49 13.81
C GLY A 623 43.94 28.81 14.94
N ASN A 624 44.40 27.66 15.43
CA ASN A 624 43.91 27.02 16.64
C ASN A 624 44.44 27.77 17.88
N SER A 625 43.66 27.79 18.95
CA SER A 625 43.87 28.65 20.13
C SER A 625 44.17 27.83 21.38
N PRO A 626 45.45 27.71 21.79
CA PRO A 626 45.82 27.03 23.02
C PRO A 626 45.29 27.76 24.28
N THR A 627 44.97 26.99 25.31
CA THR A 627 44.46 27.49 26.60
C THR A 627 45.41 27.27 27.77
N GLY A 628 46.38 26.38 27.61
CA GLY A 628 47.38 26.02 28.59
C GLY A 628 48.68 26.81 28.40
N ASN A 629 49.76 26.23 28.93
CA ASN A 629 51.11 26.77 28.74
C ASN A 629 51.78 26.24 27.47
N ASP A 630 51.29 25.12 26.91
CA ASP A 630 51.64 24.72 25.56
C ASP A 630 50.97 25.70 24.60
N LEU A 631 51.77 26.32 23.73
CA LEU A 631 51.30 27.29 22.77
C LEU A 631 51.17 26.69 21.35
N ASN A 632 51.42 25.39 21.19
CA ASN A 632 51.45 24.72 19.89
C ASN A 632 50.07 24.24 19.45
N GLU A 633 49.83 24.27 18.14
CA GLU A 633 48.62 23.76 17.50
C GLU A 633 48.72 22.25 17.24
N LEU A 634 49.96 21.77 17.05
CA LEU A 634 50.35 20.36 17.01
C LEU A 634 51.20 20.01 18.23
N SER A 635 50.86 18.91 18.92
CA SER A 635 51.60 18.45 20.11
C SER A 635 51.65 16.92 20.21
N ILE A 636 52.69 16.41 20.88
CA ILE A 636 52.81 14.99 21.24
C ILE A 636 52.78 14.85 22.77
N ALA A 637 51.89 14.00 23.28
CA ALA A 637 51.62 13.83 24.70
C ALA A 637 52.84 13.36 25.51
N THR A 638 53.71 12.59 24.86
CA THR A 638 54.98 12.12 25.40
C THR A 638 56.13 12.86 24.70
N THR A 639 56.62 13.93 25.32
CA THR A 639 57.73 14.72 24.77
C THR A 639 59.00 13.87 24.67
N GLY A 640 59.40 13.52 23.44
CA GLY A 640 60.50 12.59 23.17
C GLY A 640 60.07 11.13 22.94
N GLY A 641 58.78 10.88 22.69
CA GLY A 641 58.28 9.60 22.18
C GLY A 641 58.92 9.21 20.83
N PRO A 642 59.03 7.91 20.51
CA PRO A 642 59.74 7.44 19.32
C PRO A 642 59.08 7.83 17.99
N ASN A 643 57.77 8.08 18.00
CA ASN A 643 56.97 8.35 16.82
C ASN A 643 56.44 9.81 16.84
N PRO A 644 57.19 10.79 16.31
CA PRO A 644 56.62 12.08 15.95
C PRO A 644 55.55 11.93 14.87
N VAL A 645 54.71 12.97 14.69
CA VAL A 645 53.80 13.04 13.54
C VAL A 645 54.64 13.21 12.26
N SER A 646 54.45 12.36 11.26
CA SER A 646 55.20 12.41 10.00
C SER A 646 54.54 13.30 8.96
N SER A 647 55.32 13.69 7.97
CA SER A 647 54.85 14.43 6.79
C SER A 647 55.00 13.63 5.51
N SER A 648 53.94 13.63 4.70
CA SER A 648 53.98 13.31 3.27
C SER A 648 54.04 14.55 2.38
N GLY A 649 54.20 15.75 2.98
CA GLY A 649 54.44 17.02 2.30
C GLY A 649 53.23 17.93 2.18
N TYR A 650 53.51 19.18 1.77
CA TYR A 650 52.56 20.25 1.50
C TYR A 650 51.67 20.67 2.68
N ASN A 651 52.07 20.36 3.92
CA ASN A 651 51.32 20.74 5.11
C ASN A 651 51.57 22.20 5.50
N TYR A 652 50.53 22.87 5.99
CA TYR A 652 50.61 24.23 6.51
C TYR A 652 50.32 24.24 8.01
N ILE A 653 51.36 24.28 8.84
CA ILE A 653 51.26 24.12 10.30
C ILE A 653 51.58 25.44 11.01
N GLY A 654 50.53 26.09 11.51
CA GLY A 654 50.56 27.39 12.16
C GLY A 654 51.63 27.49 13.25
N ARG A 655 51.62 26.56 14.22
CA ARG A 655 52.79 26.33 15.09
C ARG A 655 52.87 24.91 15.64
N THR A 656 54.08 24.35 15.65
CA THR A 656 54.42 23.04 16.26
C THR A 656 55.65 23.13 17.15
N SER A 657 55.77 22.19 18.10
CA SER A 657 56.97 22.04 18.94
C SER A 657 58.07 21.25 18.23
N THR A 658 59.33 21.56 18.55
CA THR A 658 60.48 20.79 18.05
C THR A 658 60.35 19.31 18.42
N GLY A 659 60.37 18.44 17.41
CA GLY A 659 60.27 16.99 17.60
C GLY A 659 58.85 16.44 17.72
N ALA A 660 57.80 17.28 17.63
CA ALA A 660 56.42 16.78 17.47
C ALA A 660 56.08 16.45 16.01
N PHE A 661 56.80 17.03 15.05
CA PHE A 661 56.56 16.87 13.61
C PHE A 661 57.86 16.62 12.84
N THR A 662 57.87 15.59 11.99
CA THR A 662 58.95 15.28 11.04
C THR A 662 58.59 15.89 9.69
N ALA A 663 58.97 17.15 9.49
CA ALA A 663 58.63 17.91 8.29
C ALA A 663 59.33 17.39 7.03
N ALA A 664 58.60 17.39 5.93
CA ALA A 664 59.11 17.24 4.57
C ALA A 664 59.53 18.61 4.01
N PRO A 665 60.39 18.68 2.96
CA PRO A 665 60.86 19.95 2.40
C PRO A 665 59.77 20.85 1.81
N THR A 666 58.57 20.31 1.52
CA THR A 666 57.43 21.05 0.96
C THR A 666 56.45 21.55 2.03
N ASP A 667 56.72 21.34 3.32
CA ASP A 667 55.87 21.85 4.40
C ASP A 667 56.18 23.30 4.76
N THR A 668 55.15 24.07 5.08
CA THR A 668 55.26 25.40 5.67
C THR A 668 54.90 25.31 7.15
N LEU A 669 55.86 25.55 8.05
CA LEU A 669 55.61 25.50 9.50
C LEU A 669 56.40 26.56 10.29
N SER A 670 55.94 26.83 11.52
CA SER A 670 56.65 27.64 12.49
C SER A 670 56.83 26.91 13.83
N THR A 671 57.92 27.21 14.52
CA THR A 671 58.19 26.79 15.91
C THR A 671 58.17 27.95 16.91
N GLY A 672 57.96 29.19 16.44
CA GLY A 672 58.07 30.41 17.24
C GLY A 672 56.74 31.14 17.40
N VAL A 673 56.40 31.95 16.39
CA VAL A 673 55.12 32.68 16.29
C VAL A 673 54.20 31.94 15.33
N ALA A 674 52.91 31.82 15.65
CA ALA A 674 51.96 31.15 14.77
C ALA A 674 51.87 31.84 13.40
N LEU A 675 51.83 31.05 12.33
CA LEU A 675 51.60 31.55 10.98
C LEU A 675 50.20 32.18 10.86
N PRO A 676 49.96 33.09 9.89
CA PRO A 676 48.63 33.60 9.60
C PRO A 676 47.63 32.48 9.29
N LEU A 677 46.35 32.72 9.56
CA LEU A 677 45.27 31.81 9.20
C LEU A 677 45.00 31.88 7.67
N PRO A 678 45.16 30.79 6.90
CA PRO A 678 45.05 30.84 5.44
C PRO A 678 43.64 30.54 4.89
N VAL A 679 42.64 30.32 5.77
CA VAL A 679 41.25 30.00 5.41
C VAL A 679 40.26 31.04 5.95
N LEU A 680 39.16 31.21 5.23
CA LEU A 680 38.02 32.04 5.63
C LEU A 680 37.20 31.36 6.74
N GLY A 681 36.16 32.04 7.22
CA GLY A 681 35.15 31.42 8.10
C GLY A 681 34.36 30.34 7.36
N LEU A 682 33.72 29.43 8.11
CA LEU A 682 32.74 28.52 7.53
C LEU A 682 31.62 29.32 6.84
N ALA A 683 31.30 28.92 5.62
CA ALA A 683 30.21 29.48 4.83
C ALA A 683 29.57 28.40 3.96
N ASP A 684 28.35 28.66 3.49
CA ASP A 684 27.77 27.90 2.39
C ASP A 684 28.50 28.27 1.09
N ASN A 685 29.40 27.38 0.67
CA ASN A 685 30.11 27.45 -0.61
C ASN A 685 29.64 26.31 -1.55
N GLY A 686 28.44 25.78 -1.33
CA GLY A 686 27.94 24.52 -1.92
C GLY A 686 28.53 23.27 -1.25
N GLY A 687 27.94 22.11 -1.58
CA GLY A 687 28.26 20.81 -0.98
C GLY A 687 27.26 20.40 0.11
N PHE A 688 27.56 19.30 0.81
CA PHE A 688 26.71 18.77 1.89
C PHE A 688 26.76 19.62 3.18
N SER A 689 27.92 20.18 3.52
CA SER A 689 28.16 20.95 4.74
C SER A 689 28.84 22.30 4.47
N PRO A 690 28.74 23.29 5.39
CA PRO A 690 29.53 24.52 5.31
C PRO A 690 31.03 24.22 5.22
N THR A 691 31.78 25.02 4.46
CA THR A 691 33.20 24.77 4.22
C THR A 691 34.07 25.99 4.50
N ALA A 692 35.31 25.76 4.93
CA ALA A 692 36.32 26.78 5.16
C ALA A 692 37.13 27.01 3.88
N ALA A 693 36.64 27.91 3.02
CA ALA A 693 37.32 28.23 1.76
C ALA A 693 38.73 28.81 2.00
N VAL A 694 39.68 28.46 1.14
CA VAL A 694 41.03 29.03 1.19
C VAL A 694 40.97 30.52 0.83
N ALA A 695 41.60 31.36 1.66
CA ALA A 695 41.62 32.80 1.44
C ALA A 695 42.44 33.11 0.17
N PRO A 696 41.97 33.99 -0.75
CA PRO A 696 42.61 34.19 -2.04
C PRO A 696 44.12 34.47 -2.02
N ALA A 697 44.59 35.21 -1.01
CA ALA A 697 46.01 35.52 -0.83
C ALA A 697 46.90 34.32 -0.44
N PHE A 698 46.31 33.16 -0.11
CA PHE A 698 47.02 31.94 0.26
C PHE A 698 46.85 30.81 -0.75
N ILE A 699 46.04 30.99 -1.81
CA ILE A 699 45.80 29.95 -2.83
C ILE A 699 47.12 29.46 -3.42
N ALA A 700 48.01 30.37 -3.81
CA ALA A 700 49.31 30.02 -4.39
C ALA A 700 50.24 29.32 -3.37
N ALA A 701 50.39 29.88 -2.17
CA ALA A 701 51.17 29.29 -1.08
C ALA A 701 50.70 27.88 -0.66
N LEU A 702 49.40 27.58 -0.81
CA LEU A 702 48.80 26.28 -0.52
C LEU A 702 48.65 25.38 -1.76
N SER A 703 49.06 25.83 -2.95
CA SER A 703 48.96 25.03 -4.17
C SER A 703 50.08 24.02 -4.29
N LEU A 704 49.72 22.81 -4.73
CA LEU A 704 50.59 21.66 -4.94
C LEU A 704 50.29 21.03 -6.32
N PRO A 705 51.22 20.31 -6.94
CA PRO A 705 50.97 19.69 -8.24
C PRO A 705 49.87 18.63 -8.17
N ALA A 706 49.06 18.51 -9.23
CA ALA A 706 48.01 17.50 -9.37
C ALA A 706 48.50 16.05 -9.09
N SER A 707 49.75 15.72 -9.42
CA SER A 707 50.36 14.41 -9.15
C SER A 707 50.59 14.10 -7.66
N ALA A 708 50.59 15.12 -6.79
CA ALA A 708 50.61 14.97 -5.34
C ALA A 708 49.20 14.92 -4.71
N CYS A 709 48.15 14.97 -5.54
CA CYS A 709 46.76 14.98 -5.08
C CYS A 709 46.21 13.57 -4.85
N LEU A 710 46.84 12.86 -3.91
CA LEU A 710 46.62 11.44 -3.68
C LEU A 710 45.94 11.19 -2.32
N ASN A 711 45.16 10.11 -2.25
CA ASN A 711 44.66 9.56 -0.98
C ASN A 711 45.75 8.75 -0.26
N ALA A 712 45.43 8.23 0.94
CA ALA A 712 46.33 7.40 1.73
C ALA A 712 46.82 6.12 1.02
N ALA A 713 46.10 5.64 0.00
CA ALA A 713 46.48 4.49 -0.83
C ALA A 713 47.30 4.86 -2.09
N GLY A 714 47.66 6.14 -2.26
CA GLY A 714 48.40 6.64 -3.43
C GLY A 714 47.57 6.78 -4.70
N GLN A 715 46.24 6.77 -4.60
CA GLN A 715 45.31 6.94 -5.72
C GLN A 715 44.89 8.41 -5.85
N PRO A 716 44.71 8.96 -7.07
CA PRO A 716 44.24 10.33 -7.24
C PRO A 716 42.89 10.59 -6.55
N LEU A 717 42.82 11.67 -5.78
CA LEU A 717 41.55 12.23 -5.33
C LEU A 717 40.84 12.89 -6.51
N THR A 718 39.53 12.69 -6.61
CA THR A 718 38.68 13.25 -7.67
C THR A 718 37.76 14.37 -7.18
N LEU A 719 37.57 14.47 -5.86
CA LEU A 719 36.61 15.37 -5.21
C LEU A 719 37.24 16.07 -3.98
N ASP A 720 36.69 17.23 -3.62
CA ASP A 720 36.95 17.96 -2.36
C ASP A 720 35.78 17.80 -1.35
N GLN A 721 35.81 18.49 -0.20
CA GLN A 721 34.75 18.43 0.83
C GLN A 721 33.33 18.71 0.30
N ARG A 722 33.20 19.45 -0.80
CA ARG A 722 31.91 19.87 -1.37
C ARG A 722 31.42 18.93 -2.47
N ALA A 723 32.10 17.78 -2.64
CA ALA A 723 32.01 16.93 -3.82
C ALA A 723 32.23 17.71 -5.14
N GLN A 724 33.12 18.71 -5.14
CA GLN A 724 33.56 19.43 -6.35
C GLN A 724 34.88 18.86 -6.86
N THR A 725 35.11 18.97 -8.17
CA THR A 725 36.28 18.39 -8.86
C THR A 725 37.60 18.81 -8.22
N ARG A 726 38.45 17.82 -7.95
CA ARG A 726 39.82 17.94 -7.49
C ARG A 726 40.68 16.98 -8.34
N PRO A 727 41.89 17.34 -8.82
CA PRO A 727 42.50 18.68 -8.91
C PRO A 727 41.69 19.71 -9.73
N ASP A 728 41.96 21.00 -9.48
CA ASP A 728 41.61 22.11 -10.38
C ASP A 728 42.64 22.20 -11.51
N GLY A 729 42.37 21.45 -12.57
CA GLY A 729 43.29 21.31 -13.71
C GLY A 729 44.62 20.69 -13.29
N ALA A 730 45.69 21.48 -13.25
CA ALA A 730 47.04 21.03 -12.97
C ALA A 730 47.48 21.19 -11.50
N PHE A 731 46.64 21.77 -10.64
CA PHE A 731 46.92 22.00 -9.22
C PHE A 731 45.88 21.36 -8.31
N CYS A 732 46.34 20.95 -7.12
CA CYS A 732 45.48 20.84 -5.95
C CYS A 732 45.82 21.94 -4.95
N THR A 733 44.92 22.15 -4.00
CA THR A 733 45.07 23.09 -2.90
C THR A 733 45.08 22.32 -1.59
N ALA A 734 46.01 22.62 -0.69
CA ALA A 734 46.04 22.01 0.63
C ALA A 734 44.76 22.31 1.43
N GLY A 735 44.36 21.38 2.29
CA GLY A 735 43.12 21.41 3.05
C GLY A 735 41.92 20.81 2.31
N ALA A 736 40.79 20.82 3.01
CA ALA A 736 39.55 20.15 2.62
C ALA A 736 38.84 20.77 1.41
N TRP A 737 39.15 22.03 1.09
CA TRP A 737 38.49 22.82 0.05
C TRP A 737 39.43 23.05 -1.13
N GLU A 738 38.99 22.75 -2.34
CA GLU A 738 39.77 22.98 -3.57
C GLU A 738 39.50 24.38 -4.15
N ALA A 739 40.55 25.17 -4.35
CA ALA A 739 40.44 26.41 -5.12
C ALA A 739 40.16 26.08 -6.59
N GLN A 740 39.19 26.77 -7.19
CA GLN A 740 38.72 26.52 -8.56
C GLN A 740 38.99 27.73 -9.45
N GLY A 741 39.38 27.48 -10.71
CA GLY A 741 39.54 28.53 -11.72
C GLY A 741 40.66 29.53 -11.41
N ALA A 742 41.64 29.14 -10.60
CA ALA A 742 42.81 29.96 -10.29
C ALA A 742 44.01 29.43 -11.09
N GLY A 743 44.55 30.26 -11.98
CA GLY A 743 45.73 29.94 -12.79
C GLY A 743 45.44 29.30 -14.15
N GLY A 744 46.43 28.60 -14.68
CA GLY A 744 46.34 27.84 -15.92
C GLY A 744 47.45 26.83 -16.12
N SER A 745 47.39 26.11 -17.24
CA SER A 745 48.33 25.05 -17.59
C SER A 745 48.51 24.91 -19.09
N GLU A 746 49.62 24.30 -19.48
CA GLU A 746 49.97 23.93 -20.84
C GLU A 746 50.70 22.57 -20.81
N ASP A 747 50.12 21.60 -21.51
CA ASP A 747 50.63 20.24 -21.70
C ASP A 747 51.37 20.06 -23.04
N PHE A 748 51.45 21.13 -23.85
CA PHE A 748 52.10 21.16 -25.17
C PHE A 748 51.54 20.19 -26.22
N GLU A 749 50.46 19.47 -25.94
CA GLU A 749 49.87 18.48 -26.85
C GLU A 749 49.35 19.12 -28.15
N ALA A 750 49.00 20.40 -28.11
CA ALA A 750 48.54 21.17 -29.27
C ALA A 750 49.64 21.47 -30.31
N HIS A 751 50.91 21.19 -30.01
CA HIS A 751 52.01 21.55 -30.93
C HIS A 751 52.04 20.67 -32.19
N ASN A 752 52.49 21.25 -33.32
CA ASN A 752 52.66 20.54 -34.59
C ASN A 752 54.14 20.29 -34.98
N LEU A 753 55.06 20.28 -34.00
CA LEU A 753 56.46 19.97 -34.23
C LEU A 753 56.63 18.51 -34.67
N ILE A 754 57.34 18.28 -35.78
CA ILE A 754 57.56 16.95 -36.36
C ILE A 754 59.03 16.72 -36.73
N GLY A 755 59.54 15.54 -36.42
CA GLY A 755 60.90 15.12 -36.77
C GLY A 755 62.00 15.74 -35.90
N SER A 756 63.24 15.67 -36.39
CA SER A 756 64.46 15.91 -35.61
C SER A 756 65.15 17.27 -35.84
N SER A 757 64.59 18.12 -36.70
CA SER A 757 65.13 19.45 -37.02
C SER A 757 64.61 20.52 -36.07
N TYR A 758 65.49 21.41 -35.61
CA TYR A 758 65.10 22.57 -34.80
C TYR A 758 64.56 23.70 -35.67
N SER A 759 63.48 24.34 -35.22
CA SER A 759 62.82 25.44 -35.90
C SER A 759 62.34 26.52 -34.90
N GLY A 760 61.82 27.62 -35.44
CA GLY A 760 60.99 28.57 -34.68
C GLY A 760 59.58 28.61 -35.29
N GLY A 761 58.59 28.95 -34.47
CA GLY A 761 57.19 28.94 -34.86
C GLY A 761 56.28 29.24 -33.68
N SER A 762 54.98 28.97 -33.84
CA SER A 762 53.99 29.14 -32.79
C SER A 762 52.86 28.12 -32.90
N PHE A 763 52.15 27.90 -31.79
CA PHE A 763 50.91 27.13 -31.74
C PHE A 763 49.95 27.80 -30.74
N VAL A 764 48.65 27.53 -30.89
CA VAL A 764 47.65 27.88 -29.87
C VAL A 764 47.51 26.66 -28.98
N GLY A 765 47.88 26.82 -27.71
CA GLY A 765 47.80 25.78 -26.70
C GLY A 765 46.52 25.88 -25.88
N ASN A 766 46.61 25.40 -24.65
CA ASN A 766 45.52 25.39 -23.69
C ASN A 766 45.03 26.81 -23.38
N GLN A 767 43.72 26.91 -23.10
CA GLN A 767 43.02 28.18 -22.82
C GLN A 767 43.14 29.25 -23.93
N GLY A 768 43.57 28.87 -25.14
CA GLY A 768 43.78 29.80 -26.25
C GLY A 768 45.08 30.60 -26.16
N VAL A 769 45.98 30.27 -25.22
CA VAL A 769 47.29 30.92 -25.09
C VAL A 769 48.13 30.61 -26.34
N THR A 770 48.68 31.65 -26.97
CA THR A 770 49.54 31.48 -28.16
C THR A 770 50.99 31.41 -27.74
N TRP A 771 51.56 30.22 -27.82
CA TRP A 771 52.96 29.95 -27.51
C TRP A 771 53.83 30.13 -28.75
N SER A 772 54.90 30.90 -28.60
CA SER A 772 55.95 31.11 -29.60
C SER A 772 57.24 30.45 -29.14
N TYR A 773 57.91 29.71 -30.04
CA TYR A 773 59.15 29.01 -29.74
C TYR A 773 60.25 29.35 -30.73
N SER A 774 61.50 29.22 -30.28
CA SER A 774 62.71 29.36 -31.07
C SER A 774 63.68 28.22 -30.78
N ASN A 775 64.37 27.73 -31.81
CA ASN A 775 65.31 26.61 -31.71
C ASN A 775 64.72 25.39 -30.96
N ALA A 776 63.49 25.02 -31.30
CA ALA A 776 62.73 23.93 -30.66
C ALA A 776 62.35 22.82 -31.65
N ARG A 777 62.04 21.64 -31.12
CA ARG A 777 61.50 20.49 -31.86
C ARG A 777 60.73 19.55 -30.92
N ASN A 778 60.11 18.50 -31.46
CA ASN A 778 59.46 17.44 -30.69
C ASN A 778 60.47 16.61 -29.86
N GLU A 779 60.02 16.06 -28.72
CA GLU A 779 60.78 15.27 -27.74
C GLU A 779 61.30 13.91 -28.24
N THR A 780 60.64 13.34 -29.26
CA THR A 780 60.91 12.05 -29.94
C THR A 780 61.01 10.82 -29.04
N THR A 781 62.11 10.66 -28.32
CA THR A 781 62.41 9.48 -27.47
C THR A 781 62.79 9.90 -26.05
N PHE A 782 62.55 11.16 -25.72
CA PHE A 782 62.79 11.76 -24.41
C PHE A 782 61.50 12.35 -23.78
N PRO A 783 60.30 11.76 -23.94
CA PRO A 783 59.06 12.35 -23.43
C PRO A 783 59.09 12.46 -21.90
N ILE A 784 58.34 13.41 -21.35
CA ILE A 784 57.98 13.41 -19.93
C ILE A 784 56.60 12.76 -19.84
N GLU A 785 55.57 13.39 -20.39
CA GLU A 785 54.22 12.83 -20.48
C GLU A 785 53.57 13.26 -21.81
N GLY A 786 53.35 12.32 -22.74
CA GLY A 786 52.87 12.69 -24.07
C GLY A 786 53.91 13.46 -24.89
N LYS A 787 53.52 14.62 -25.45
CA LYS A 787 54.38 15.52 -26.24
C LYS A 787 54.99 16.62 -25.38
N GLY A 788 56.32 16.76 -25.47
CA GLY A 788 57.06 17.83 -24.80
C GLY A 788 57.90 18.64 -25.78
N ILE A 789 58.26 19.87 -25.39
CA ILE A 789 59.05 20.75 -26.25
C ILE A 789 60.55 20.57 -25.97
N LEU A 790 61.30 20.12 -26.96
CA LEU A 790 62.75 19.92 -26.86
C LEU A 790 63.49 21.16 -27.36
N LEU A 791 64.10 21.91 -26.44
CA LEU A 791 64.88 23.10 -26.72
C LEU A 791 66.38 22.76 -26.87
N GLN A 792 67.03 23.23 -27.94
CA GLN A 792 68.51 23.28 -27.98
C GLN A 792 69.05 24.53 -27.28
N PHE A 793 70.37 24.64 -27.19
CA PHE A 793 71.08 25.83 -26.69
C PHE A 793 70.57 27.10 -27.39
N ASN A 794 70.37 28.17 -26.62
CA ASN A 794 69.74 29.42 -27.06
C ASN A 794 68.33 29.22 -27.66
N GLY A 795 67.62 28.17 -27.27
CA GLY A 795 66.21 27.98 -27.57
C GLY A 795 65.32 28.57 -26.49
N SER A 796 64.12 28.98 -26.90
CA SER A 796 63.13 29.55 -26.00
C SER A 796 61.72 29.10 -26.35
N LEU A 797 60.83 29.17 -25.36
CA LEU A 797 59.39 29.01 -25.48
C LEU A 797 58.73 30.07 -24.61
N GLY A 798 57.77 30.82 -25.14
CA GLY A 798 57.07 31.83 -24.35
C GLY A 798 55.73 32.26 -24.93
N ALA A 799 54.93 32.93 -24.11
CA ALA A 799 53.65 33.52 -24.48
C ALA A 799 53.49 34.89 -23.81
N THR A 800 52.75 35.79 -24.46
CA THR A 800 52.59 37.18 -24.03
C THR A 800 51.15 37.49 -23.66
N GLY A 801 50.93 38.28 -22.61
CA GLY A 801 49.61 38.70 -22.15
C GLY A 801 48.74 37.56 -21.61
N ILE A 802 49.36 36.55 -20.99
CA ILE A 802 48.66 35.45 -20.30
C ILE A 802 47.78 36.06 -19.20
N PRO A 803 46.46 35.81 -19.18
CA PRO A 803 45.55 36.41 -18.20
C PRO A 803 45.67 35.76 -16.81
N GLY A 804 45.09 36.41 -15.80
CA GLY A 804 44.94 35.87 -14.45
C GLY A 804 46.05 36.24 -13.45
N GLY A 805 47.27 36.43 -13.93
CA GLY A 805 48.45 36.64 -13.09
C GLY A 805 49.24 35.35 -12.85
N VAL A 806 50.35 35.49 -12.14
CA VAL A 806 51.18 34.36 -11.70
C VAL A 806 51.86 34.70 -10.38
N ASP A 807 51.65 33.85 -9.38
CA ASP A 807 52.38 33.83 -8.12
C ASP A 807 53.19 32.54 -7.96
N THR A 808 52.63 31.40 -8.38
CA THR A 808 53.31 30.11 -8.42
C THR A 808 53.45 29.62 -9.87
N LEU A 809 54.62 29.10 -10.23
CA LEU A 809 54.88 28.45 -11.51
C LEU A 809 55.61 27.14 -11.28
N LEU A 810 55.07 26.04 -11.79
CA LEU A 810 55.69 24.73 -11.81
C LEU A 810 55.89 24.28 -13.27
N LEU A 811 57.00 23.62 -13.54
CA LEU A 811 57.34 23.10 -14.87
C LEU A 811 58.22 21.86 -14.75
N ASP A 812 57.90 20.80 -15.49
CA ASP A 812 58.72 19.59 -15.51
C ASP A 812 59.76 19.67 -16.63
N VAL A 813 61.01 19.29 -16.32
CA VAL A 813 62.11 19.25 -17.29
C VAL A 813 62.83 17.91 -17.27
N ARG A 814 63.28 17.44 -18.43
CA ARG A 814 63.99 16.17 -18.58
C ARG A 814 65.20 16.31 -19.49
N LYS A 815 66.25 15.53 -19.19
CA LYS A 815 67.46 15.45 -19.99
C LYS A 815 67.18 14.85 -21.37
N ALA A 816 67.48 15.58 -22.44
CA ALA A 816 67.54 15.01 -23.78
C ALA A 816 68.98 14.57 -24.12
N PHE A 817 69.11 13.43 -24.81
CA PHE A 817 70.39 12.83 -25.24
C PHE A 817 71.34 12.38 -24.10
N THR A 818 72.40 11.66 -24.48
CA THR A 818 73.29 10.94 -23.56
C THR A 818 74.57 11.70 -23.16
N SER A 819 74.79 12.93 -23.60
CA SER A 819 75.96 13.72 -23.20
C SER A 819 75.97 14.03 -21.70
N GLY A 820 77.17 14.24 -21.13
CA GLY A 820 77.36 14.66 -19.73
C GLY A 820 77.49 16.19 -19.53
N THR A 821 77.01 17.00 -20.46
CA THR A 821 76.97 18.46 -20.30
C THR A 821 75.82 18.84 -19.35
N ALA A 822 75.99 19.78 -18.44
CA ALA A 822 74.88 20.22 -17.59
C ALA A 822 73.68 20.75 -18.41
N ARG A 823 72.47 20.56 -17.88
CA ARG A 823 71.23 21.18 -18.35
C ARG A 823 70.75 22.18 -17.30
N THR A 824 70.33 23.35 -17.77
CA THR A 824 69.66 24.39 -16.99
C THR A 824 68.54 24.96 -17.83
N LEU A 825 67.41 25.29 -17.20
CA LEU A 825 66.36 26.12 -17.81
C LEU A 825 66.20 27.39 -16.97
N GLU A 826 66.17 28.54 -17.63
CA GLU A 826 65.88 29.86 -17.06
C GLU A 826 64.41 30.22 -17.31
N VAL A 827 63.77 30.89 -16.34
CA VAL A 827 62.38 31.36 -16.42
C VAL A 827 62.35 32.88 -16.26
N TYR A 828 61.76 33.54 -17.25
CA TYR A 828 61.57 34.99 -17.28
C TYR A 828 60.08 35.32 -17.20
N ILE A 829 59.72 36.26 -16.32
CA ILE A 829 58.39 36.86 -16.27
C ILE A 829 58.52 38.34 -16.58
N ASN A 830 57.70 38.87 -17.50
CA ASN A 830 57.74 40.26 -17.96
C ASN A 830 59.15 40.75 -18.41
N GLY A 831 59.99 39.81 -18.87
CA GLY A 831 61.37 40.05 -19.30
C GLY A 831 62.44 40.00 -18.19
N GLU A 832 62.07 39.83 -16.92
CA GLU A 832 62.98 39.68 -15.78
C GLU A 832 63.21 38.19 -15.43
N LEU A 833 64.46 37.80 -15.16
CA LEU A 833 64.81 36.43 -14.75
C LEU A 833 64.32 36.19 -13.31
N VAL A 834 63.25 35.42 -13.16
CA VAL A 834 62.65 35.13 -11.85
C VAL A 834 63.17 33.83 -11.22
N GLY A 835 63.75 32.92 -12.01
CA GLY A 835 64.29 31.67 -11.49
C GLY A 835 64.92 30.78 -12.56
N GLN A 836 65.54 29.69 -12.10
CA GLN A 836 66.13 28.67 -12.97
C GLN A 836 66.20 27.31 -12.26
N THR A 837 66.27 26.23 -13.04
CA THR A 837 66.55 24.89 -12.49
C THR A 837 67.96 24.82 -11.89
N GLN A 838 68.14 23.99 -10.86
CA GLN A 838 69.50 23.54 -10.52
C GLN A 838 70.11 22.79 -11.72
N PRO A 839 71.44 22.88 -11.97
CA PRO A 839 72.09 22.13 -13.04
C PRO A 839 71.89 20.61 -12.89
N PHE A 840 71.48 19.93 -13.96
CA PHE A 840 71.21 18.50 -13.94
C PHE A 840 71.77 17.75 -15.16
N GLY A 841 71.78 16.41 -15.12
CA GLY A 841 72.19 15.56 -16.25
C GLY A 841 73.69 15.54 -16.58
N GLU A 842 74.56 15.89 -15.63
CA GLU A 842 76.03 15.96 -15.81
C GLU A 842 76.72 14.60 -16.08
N VAL A 843 76.03 13.49 -15.82
CA VAL A 843 76.55 12.14 -16.06
C VAL A 843 76.33 11.74 -17.52
N SER A 844 77.34 11.16 -18.18
CA SER A 844 77.18 10.59 -19.53
C SER A 844 76.34 9.31 -19.47
N GLY A 845 75.35 9.18 -20.36
CA GLY A 845 74.38 8.08 -20.37
C GLY A 845 72.94 8.56 -20.53
N ALA A 846 72.03 7.61 -20.77
CA ALA A 846 70.59 7.88 -20.77
C ALA A 846 70.13 8.22 -19.35
N ASP A 847 69.23 9.19 -19.25
CA ASP A 847 68.64 9.63 -17.99
C ASP A 847 67.13 9.75 -18.20
N ALA A 848 66.36 9.24 -17.25
CA ALA A 848 64.90 9.28 -17.24
C ALA A 848 64.36 10.15 -16.10
N THR A 849 65.25 10.73 -15.29
CA THR A 849 64.88 11.61 -14.18
C THR A 849 64.17 12.85 -14.74
N VAL A 850 62.96 13.07 -14.24
CA VAL A 850 62.20 14.30 -14.43
C VAL A 850 62.53 15.20 -13.24
N HIS A 851 62.82 16.47 -13.51
CA HIS A 851 63.10 17.48 -12.51
C HIS A 851 62.00 18.55 -12.60
N THR A 852 61.25 18.76 -11.53
CA THR A 852 60.28 19.87 -11.48
C THR A 852 61.01 21.14 -11.04
N LEU A 853 60.90 22.22 -11.82
CA LEU A 853 61.16 23.57 -11.36
C LEU A 853 59.92 24.08 -10.62
N GLU A 854 60.13 24.65 -9.45
CA GLU A 854 59.10 25.26 -8.62
C GLU A 854 59.51 26.69 -8.25
N LEU A 855 58.68 27.65 -8.66
CA LEU A 855 58.80 29.07 -8.33
C LEU A 855 57.52 29.49 -7.60
N ARG A 856 57.67 30.24 -6.50
CA ARG A 856 56.59 30.75 -5.65
C ARG A 856 56.85 32.22 -5.32
N ASP A 857 55.84 32.89 -4.75
CA ASP A 857 55.91 34.29 -4.32
C ASP A 857 56.26 35.26 -5.47
N LEU A 858 55.90 34.92 -6.72
CA LEU A 858 56.18 35.75 -7.90
C LEU A 858 55.35 37.05 -7.89
N GLY A 859 54.18 37.08 -7.24
CA GLY A 859 53.42 38.29 -6.95
C GLY A 859 52.91 39.08 -8.16
N VAL A 860 52.83 38.49 -9.36
CA VAL A 860 52.46 39.22 -10.59
C VAL A 860 50.95 39.21 -10.79
N SER A 861 50.32 40.36 -10.54
CA SER A 861 48.88 40.55 -10.75
C SER A 861 48.54 40.96 -12.20
N GLY A 862 47.49 40.38 -12.77
CA GLY A 862 46.97 40.76 -14.10
C GLY A 862 47.68 40.06 -15.24
N ALA A 863 47.59 40.59 -16.47
CA ALA A 863 48.20 39.93 -17.62
C ALA A 863 49.74 39.97 -17.55
N PHE A 864 50.40 38.84 -17.85
CA PHE A 864 51.85 38.71 -17.78
C PHE A 864 52.45 38.04 -19.02
N ASP A 865 53.73 38.30 -19.27
CA ASP A 865 54.53 37.61 -20.29
C ASP A 865 55.41 36.55 -19.61
N LEU A 866 55.49 35.35 -20.20
CA LEU A 866 56.35 34.25 -19.73
C LEU A 866 57.29 33.80 -20.85
N GLU A 867 58.58 33.66 -20.55
CA GLU A 867 59.57 33.07 -21.45
C GLU A 867 60.49 32.09 -20.71
N LEU A 868 60.53 30.85 -21.19
CA LEU A 868 61.42 29.78 -20.79
C LEU A 868 62.61 29.76 -21.74
N ARG A 869 63.85 29.79 -21.22
CA ARG A 869 65.08 29.80 -22.05
C ARG A 869 66.02 28.66 -21.67
N ASN A 870 66.58 28.00 -22.68
CA ASN A 870 67.72 27.09 -22.54
C ASN A 870 69.02 27.89 -22.82
N PRO A 871 69.79 28.31 -21.79
CA PRO A 871 70.85 29.31 -21.94
C PRO A 871 72.07 28.81 -22.71
N GLY A 872 72.87 29.76 -23.21
CA GLY A 872 74.08 29.50 -23.99
C GLY A 872 75.18 28.81 -23.18
N GLY A 873 75.17 27.48 -23.18
CA GLY A 873 76.09 26.63 -22.42
C GLY A 873 75.42 25.38 -21.85
N SER A 874 74.09 25.41 -21.70
CA SER A 874 73.27 24.25 -21.37
C SER A 874 73.04 23.37 -22.60
N ALA A 875 72.98 22.06 -22.39
CA ALA A 875 72.66 21.10 -23.44
C ALA A 875 71.14 20.96 -23.67
N GLN A 876 70.76 20.13 -24.63
CA GLN A 876 69.35 19.87 -24.95
C GLN A 876 68.59 19.31 -23.74
N LEU A 877 67.38 19.82 -23.56
CA LEU A 877 66.41 19.39 -22.56
C LEU A 877 65.00 19.40 -23.17
N VAL A 878 64.10 18.62 -22.59
CA VAL A 878 62.66 18.64 -22.85
C VAL A 878 62.00 19.40 -21.71
N ILE A 879 61.02 20.25 -22.04
CA ILE A 879 60.11 20.90 -21.09
C ILE A 879 58.70 20.37 -21.32
N ASP A 880 57.96 20.16 -20.22
CA ASP A 880 56.63 19.57 -20.22
C ASP A 880 55.82 19.98 -18.98
N ASN A 881 54.51 19.71 -18.95
CA ASN A 881 53.64 19.92 -17.79
C ASN A 881 53.74 21.33 -17.15
N LEU A 882 53.71 22.39 -17.96
CA LEU A 882 53.76 23.76 -17.47
C LEU A 882 52.43 24.12 -16.77
N ARG A 883 52.51 24.70 -15.58
CA ARG A 883 51.34 25.14 -14.81
C ARG A 883 51.67 26.38 -13.98
N TRP A 884 50.77 27.35 -13.97
CA TRP A 884 50.91 28.61 -13.21
C TRP A 884 49.63 28.92 -12.44
N ARG A 885 49.73 29.62 -11.31
CA ARG A 885 48.59 30.00 -10.46
C ARG A 885 48.85 31.31 -9.73
#